data_AF-A0A182N0E2-F1
#
_entry.id   AF-A0A182N0E2-F1
#
_cell.length_a   1.000
_cell.length_b   1.000
_cell.length_c   1.000
_cell.angle_alpha   90.00
_cell.angle_beta   90.00
_cell.angle_gamma   90.00
#
_symmetry.space_group_name_H-M   'P 1'
#
loop_
_entity.id
_entity.type
_entity.pdbx_description
1 polymer ?
#
loop_
_entity_poly.entity_id
_entity_poly.type
_entity_poly.pdbx_seq_one_letter_code
_entity_poly.pdbx_strand_id
1 'polypeptide(L)'
;MTLPLKFGAAKAPTLLSTPKKVLPAGGARYVLATAVTLLLLATVWLGGGLRRPGAASADWLTLDLADVPQVVLDKESELARARNRNCSYWDCFNVYRCGQRAPAALGGLELDGAGAAAAAATVDEADVERISIYVYPLQEYVDADSRRPAGQLSREFYRILQAIADSPYYTDNPNEACLFLPTIDTLNQNRIDTTLVGKALAALPHWENGENHLIFNFIPGAKPDYSTVLDVNTDRAIIVGAGFDSWTFRTDFDVSVPVYSAALEQYRWENGENHLIFNFIPGAKPDYSTVLDVNTDRAIIVGAGFDSWTFRTDFDVSVPVYSAALEQYRWPEPPPDRTVLLVAAQLNMYPRQFRILQEQTYDYPSEILLLQRCPTATAKIDEVRLDVGGPTGEDQRRTPPVGGAGAPDVRCNFPHGNEHEYPAVLATGTFCLVARGVRLGQPTLLEAMAAGCIPVVMADNYVLPFGDLLDWELLAVRLYEAHLHTIVPVLRAVSAERVAEMRAQVRYVYQRYFASLERIVLTALEQLNDRIFPHRSRSYLHWNVGPAAGVTRNPLFLPLIAPKAQGFTAVILTYDRLESLYILIQKLATVPSLQKMLVVWNNQRKAPPHPSLFPKIGKPLKIIQTAANRLSNRFYPYEEIETEAILTIDDDIVMLTADELDFGYEVWREYPDRIVGFPSRTHVWDNATGRWRYESEWTNQISMVLTGAAFHHKYWSYLYTHAMPGNIKEWVDEHMNCEDIAMNFLVSNVTNKPPIKVAPRKKFKCPECTNNEMLSADLNHMTERSACINRFAEIYGTMPLRTVEFRADPVLFKDNFPEKLKRFNDIGSL
;
A
#
# COMPACT_ATOMS: atom_id res chain seq x y z
N MET A 1 -23.89 -27.13 -48.38
CA MET A 1 -24.85 -26.67 -49.42
C MET A 1 -24.61 -25.20 -49.71
N THR A 2 -25.04 -24.68 -50.86
CA THR A 2 -24.67 -23.37 -51.41
C THR A 2 -25.68 -22.25 -51.12
N LEU A 3 -25.16 -21.01 -50.93
CA LEU A 3 -25.84 -19.70 -51.08
C LEU A 3 -26.87 -19.30 -49.98
N PRO A 4 -27.28 -18.01 -49.87
CA PRO A 4 -26.42 -16.88 -49.49
C PRO A 4 -27.12 -15.87 -48.53
N LEU A 5 -26.40 -14.90 -47.94
CA LEU A 5 -27.03 -13.71 -47.34
C LEU A 5 -26.41 -12.39 -47.82
N LYS A 6 -27.27 -11.49 -48.29
CA LYS A 6 -26.94 -10.13 -48.76
C LYS A 6 -27.00 -9.13 -47.61
N PHE A 7 -26.17 -8.10 -47.68
CA PHE A 7 -26.31 -6.90 -46.86
C PHE A 7 -27.64 -6.16 -47.12
N GLY A 8 -28.24 -5.63 -46.06
CA GLY A 8 -29.35 -4.68 -46.11
C GLY A 8 -29.33 -3.79 -44.86
N ALA A 9 -29.15 -2.48 -45.03
CA ALA A 9 -29.03 -1.54 -43.92
C ALA A 9 -30.40 -1.15 -43.34
N ALA A 10 -30.51 -1.04 -42.01
CA ALA A 10 -31.73 -0.60 -41.33
C ALA A 10 -31.45 0.39 -40.17
N LYS A 11 -32.21 1.49 -40.22
CA LYS A 11 -32.31 2.67 -39.35
C LYS A 11 -32.21 2.47 -37.83
N ALA A 12 -31.69 3.50 -37.15
CA ALA A 12 -31.77 3.70 -35.70
C ALA A 12 -33.20 4.02 -35.21
N PRO A 13 -33.55 3.71 -33.94
CA PRO A 13 -34.90 3.86 -33.40
C PRO A 13 -35.17 5.22 -32.72
N THR A 14 -36.45 5.63 -32.72
CA THR A 14 -36.97 6.83 -32.05
C THR A 14 -37.51 6.54 -30.64
N LEU A 15 -37.33 7.48 -29.71
CA LEU A 15 -37.86 7.46 -28.34
C LEU A 15 -39.19 8.21 -28.21
N LEU A 16 -40.01 7.81 -27.22
CA LEU A 16 -41.41 8.25 -27.05
C LEU A 16 -41.60 9.38 -26.00
N SER A 17 -42.45 10.33 -26.38
CA SER A 17 -43.28 11.32 -25.64
C SER A 17 -43.40 11.22 -24.09
N THR A 18 -43.44 12.30 -23.30
CA THR A 18 -44.51 13.34 -23.16
C THR A 18 -44.09 14.37 -22.05
N PRO A 19 -44.88 15.42 -21.67
CA PRO A 19 -45.84 16.26 -22.38
C PRO A 19 -45.50 17.79 -22.31
N LYS A 20 -46.29 18.64 -22.97
CA LYS A 20 -46.08 20.11 -23.08
C LYS A 20 -46.79 20.94 -21.99
N LYS A 21 -46.23 22.11 -21.66
CA LYS A 21 -46.97 23.31 -21.26
C LYS A 21 -46.68 24.46 -22.25
N VAL A 22 -47.62 25.39 -22.36
CA VAL A 22 -47.71 26.40 -23.45
C VAL A 22 -47.39 27.81 -22.94
N LEU A 23 -46.71 28.62 -23.74
CA LEU A 23 -46.80 30.10 -23.76
C LEU A 23 -46.52 30.62 -25.19
N PRO A 24 -47.07 31.78 -25.61
CA PRO A 24 -47.18 32.13 -27.04
C PRO A 24 -46.33 33.33 -27.52
N ALA A 25 -46.20 33.40 -28.85
CA ALA A 25 -46.08 34.59 -29.71
C ALA A 25 -45.09 35.72 -29.36
N GLY A 26 -44.08 35.91 -30.23
CA GLY A 26 -43.22 37.10 -30.27
C GLY A 26 -42.06 36.96 -31.25
N GLY A 27 -42.27 37.31 -32.53
CA GLY A 27 -41.28 37.11 -33.60
C GLY A 27 -40.24 38.24 -33.77
N ALA A 28 -39.36 38.03 -34.75
CA ALA A 28 -38.50 39.04 -35.39
C ALA A 28 -37.19 39.50 -34.69
N ARG A 29 -36.33 38.56 -34.23
CA ARG A 29 -34.86 38.81 -34.10
C ARG A 29 -33.90 37.71 -34.61
N TYR A 30 -34.39 36.54 -35.04
CA TYR A 30 -33.55 35.37 -35.36
C TYR A 30 -33.23 35.13 -36.85
N VAL A 31 -33.45 36.10 -37.74
CA VAL A 31 -33.29 35.90 -39.20
C VAL A 31 -31.85 36.14 -39.71
N LEU A 32 -31.00 36.89 -38.98
CA LEU A 32 -29.59 37.09 -39.38
C LEU A 32 -28.65 35.96 -38.95
N ALA A 33 -28.89 35.32 -37.80
CA ALA A 33 -27.96 34.34 -37.23
C ALA A 33 -27.90 33.01 -38.01
N THR A 34 -28.99 32.63 -38.67
CA THR A 34 -29.12 31.39 -39.46
C THR A 34 -28.46 31.48 -40.84
N ALA A 35 -28.34 32.68 -41.42
CA ALA A 35 -27.69 32.87 -42.71
C ALA A 35 -26.16 32.67 -42.64
N VAL A 36 -25.52 33.15 -41.56
CA VAL A 36 -24.07 33.05 -41.37
C VAL A 36 -23.62 31.61 -41.07
N THR A 37 -24.43 30.85 -40.31
CA THR A 37 -24.15 29.44 -39.99
C THR A 37 -24.28 28.51 -41.20
N LEU A 38 -25.24 28.77 -42.09
CA LEU A 38 -25.40 27.97 -43.33
C LEU A 38 -24.26 28.22 -44.34
N LEU A 39 -23.70 29.42 -44.39
CA LEU A 39 -22.56 29.75 -45.27
C LEU A 39 -21.26 29.05 -44.83
N LEU A 40 -21.01 28.94 -43.52
CA LEU A 40 -19.84 28.24 -42.97
C LEU A 40 -19.92 26.71 -43.14
N LEU A 41 -21.12 26.13 -43.10
CA LEU A 41 -21.32 24.70 -43.36
C LEU A 41 -21.09 24.34 -44.83
N ALA A 42 -21.42 25.23 -45.76
CA ALA A 42 -21.22 25.01 -47.19
C ALA A 42 -19.72 24.95 -47.59
N THR A 43 -18.86 25.70 -46.92
CA THR A 43 -17.40 25.68 -47.18
C THR A 43 -16.70 24.41 -46.70
N VAL A 44 -17.26 23.69 -45.74
CA VAL A 44 -16.65 22.46 -45.18
C VAL A 44 -16.98 21.22 -46.02
N TRP A 45 -18.11 21.21 -46.74
CA TRP A 45 -18.63 19.99 -47.39
C TRP A 45 -18.29 19.81 -48.88
N LEU A 46 -17.68 20.81 -49.52
CA LEU A 46 -17.30 20.77 -50.95
C LEU A 46 -15.78 20.77 -51.19
N GLY A 47 -14.97 20.75 -50.14
CA GLY A 47 -13.50 20.86 -50.17
C GLY A 47 -12.74 19.53 -50.25
N GLY A 48 -13.25 18.53 -50.97
CA GLY A 48 -12.58 17.23 -51.13
C GLY A 48 -11.44 17.27 -52.14
N GLY A 49 -10.18 17.23 -51.67
CA GLY A 49 -9.04 16.83 -52.50
C GLY A 49 -7.93 17.86 -52.70
N LEU A 50 -7.01 17.96 -51.72
CA LEU A 50 -5.65 18.48 -51.95
C LEU A 50 -4.68 17.73 -51.01
N ARG A 51 -3.84 16.87 -51.59
CA ARG A 51 -2.72 16.22 -50.88
C ARG A 51 -1.79 17.30 -50.32
N ARG A 52 -1.59 17.33 -49.00
CA ARG A 52 -0.42 17.98 -48.38
C ARG A 52 0.70 16.94 -48.27
N PRO A 53 1.92 17.21 -48.79
CA PRO A 53 3.08 16.38 -48.53
C PRO A 53 3.62 16.65 -47.12
N GLY A 54 4.11 15.62 -46.43
CA GLY A 54 4.93 15.79 -45.21
C GLY A 54 4.22 15.73 -43.86
N ALA A 55 3.05 15.07 -43.74
CA ALA A 55 2.62 14.56 -42.44
C ALA A 55 3.31 13.20 -42.21
N ALA A 56 4.28 13.15 -41.31
CA ALA A 56 4.76 11.87 -40.77
C ALA A 56 3.60 11.19 -40.04
N SER A 57 3.51 9.86 -40.17
CA SER A 57 2.60 9.10 -39.32
C SER A 57 3.07 9.21 -37.87
N ALA A 58 2.14 9.47 -36.95
CA ALA A 58 2.35 9.12 -35.55
C ALA A 58 2.23 7.58 -35.51
N ASP A 59 3.39 6.91 -35.48
CA ASP A 59 3.46 5.46 -35.46
C ASP A 59 3.19 4.96 -34.03
N TRP A 60 1.90 4.80 -33.72
CA TRP A 60 1.43 4.17 -32.48
C TRP A 60 2.09 2.80 -32.29
N LEU A 61 2.43 2.43 -31.05
CA LEU A 61 3.00 1.11 -30.74
C LEU A 61 2.06 -0.01 -31.21
N THR A 62 2.42 -0.67 -32.31
CA THR A 62 1.73 -1.85 -32.81
C THR A 62 2.20 -3.09 -32.06
N LEU A 63 1.40 -3.56 -31.08
CA LEU A 63 1.57 -4.87 -30.44
C LEU A 63 1.07 -6.02 -31.34
N ASP A 64 1.32 -5.93 -32.66
CA ASP A 64 0.97 -6.98 -33.61
C ASP A 64 1.97 -8.15 -33.50
N LEU A 65 1.45 -9.36 -33.47
CA LEU A 65 2.21 -10.60 -33.37
C LEU A 65 2.37 -11.31 -34.72
N ALA A 66 1.76 -10.79 -35.79
CA ALA A 66 1.79 -11.40 -37.12
C ALA A 66 3.19 -11.40 -37.76
N ASP A 67 3.91 -10.27 -37.67
CA ASP A 67 5.20 -10.04 -38.35
C ASP A 67 6.21 -9.37 -37.40
N VAL A 68 6.68 -10.08 -36.37
CA VAL A 68 7.66 -9.56 -35.40
C VAL A 68 9.08 -9.55 -35.98
N PRO A 69 9.79 -8.41 -36.05
CA PRO A 69 11.16 -8.35 -36.59
C PRO A 69 12.16 -9.13 -35.74
N GLN A 70 13.05 -9.88 -36.39
CA GLN A 70 14.17 -10.59 -35.73
C GLN A 70 15.45 -9.73 -35.69
N VAL A 71 16.08 -9.69 -34.52
CA VAL A 71 17.41 -9.10 -34.29
C VAL A 71 18.39 -10.22 -33.97
N VAL A 72 19.44 -10.35 -34.78
CA VAL A 72 20.49 -11.36 -34.59
C VAL A 72 21.57 -10.79 -33.67
N LEU A 73 21.91 -11.54 -32.62
CA LEU A 73 22.95 -11.20 -31.65
C LEU A 73 24.17 -12.10 -31.89
N ASP A 74 25.30 -11.47 -32.19
CA ASP A 74 26.58 -12.14 -32.44
C ASP A 74 27.28 -12.51 -31.12
N LYS A 75 28.26 -13.40 -31.23
CA LYS A 75 29.11 -13.78 -30.09
C LYS A 75 29.85 -12.58 -29.47
N GLU A 76 30.29 -11.63 -30.30
CA GLU A 76 31.01 -10.41 -29.91
C GLU A 76 30.08 -9.22 -29.59
N SER A 77 28.76 -9.37 -29.68
CA SER A 77 27.81 -8.31 -29.27
C SER A 77 28.03 -7.93 -27.80
N GLU A 78 28.01 -6.63 -27.51
CA GLU A 78 28.20 -6.11 -26.16
C GLU A 78 27.20 -6.71 -25.18
N LEU A 79 27.68 -7.01 -23.98
CA LEU A 79 26.89 -7.54 -22.88
C LEU A 79 26.68 -6.41 -21.85
N ALA A 80 25.43 -6.17 -21.46
CA ALA A 80 25.10 -5.27 -20.36
C ALA A 80 25.95 -5.61 -19.12
N ARG A 81 26.26 -4.64 -18.26
CA ARG A 81 27.10 -4.92 -17.07
C ARG A 81 26.25 -5.54 -15.95
N ALA A 82 26.93 -6.21 -15.03
CA ALA A 82 26.30 -6.80 -13.86
C ALA A 82 25.50 -5.75 -13.06
N ARG A 83 24.33 -6.17 -12.53
CA ARG A 83 23.41 -5.31 -11.76
C ARG A 83 24.15 -4.54 -10.67
N ASN A 84 24.09 -3.21 -10.73
CA ASN A 84 24.63 -2.36 -9.68
C ASN A 84 23.72 -2.40 -8.44
N ARG A 85 24.25 -2.99 -7.36
CA ARG A 85 23.55 -3.18 -6.07
C ARG A 85 23.40 -1.89 -5.26
N ASN A 86 24.21 -0.87 -5.55
CA ASN A 86 24.23 0.39 -4.80
C ASN A 86 23.43 1.51 -5.52
N CYS A 87 22.55 1.17 -6.45
CA CYS A 87 21.74 2.16 -7.15
C CYS A 87 20.71 2.84 -6.24
N SER A 88 20.71 4.17 -6.30
CA SER A 88 19.68 5.05 -5.76
C SER A 88 19.07 5.90 -6.88
N TYR A 89 17.98 6.60 -6.58
CA TYR A 89 17.36 7.58 -7.50
C TYR A 89 18.28 8.79 -7.81
N TRP A 90 19.41 8.93 -7.12
CA TRP A 90 20.38 10.02 -7.33
C TRP A 90 21.60 9.59 -8.14
N ASP A 91 21.93 8.28 -8.13
CA ASP A 91 23.19 7.75 -8.70
C ASP A 91 22.99 6.95 -9.99
N CYS A 92 21.80 6.37 -10.17
CA CYS A 92 21.45 5.44 -11.26
C CYS A 92 20.20 5.83 -12.05
N PHE A 93 19.59 6.97 -11.72
CA PHE A 93 18.38 7.47 -12.34
C PHE A 93 18.53 8.95 -12.66
N ASN A 94 18.05 9.33 -13.83
CA ASN A 94 18.11 10.68 -14.36
C ASN A 94 16.73 11.32 -14.28
N VAL A 95 16.48 11.94 -13.13
CA VAL A 95 15.22 12.65 -12.84
C VAL A 95 14.94 13.81 -13.81
N TYR A 96 15.98 14.37 -14.44
CA TYR A 96 15.83 15.51 -15.36
C TYR A 96 15.17 15.14 -16.71
N ARG A 97 15.03 13.85 -17.03
CA ARG A 97 14.17 13.38 -18.14
C ARG A 97 12.68 13.42 -17.81
N CYS A 98 12.30 13.51 -16.54
CA CYS A 98 10.93 13.44 -16.08
C CYS A 98 10.30 14.85 -15.98
N GLY A 99 9.04 14.98 -16.41
CA GLY A 99 8.32 16.26 -16.46
C GLY A 99 8.58 17.11 -17.71
N GLN A 100 9.32 16.60 -18.70
CA GLN A 100 9.53 17.26 -20.00
C GLN A 100 8.51 16.82 -21.05
N ARG A 101 7.21 17.00 -20.78
CA ARG A 101 6.19 16.81 -21.82
C ARG A 101 6.06 18.09 -22.64
N ALA A 102 6.63 18.09 -23.84
CA ALA A 102 6.39 19.17 -24.79
C ALA A 102 4.87 19.22 -25.12
N PRO A 103 4.25 20.40 -25.29
CA PRO A 103 2.85 20.45 -25.70
C PRO A 103 2.69 19.74 -27.05
N ALA A 104 1.90 18.67 -27.10
CA ALA A 104 1.70 17.80 -28.28
C ALA A 104 1.02 18.49 -29.49
N ALA A 105 0.93 19.81 -29.49
CA ALA A 105 0.32 20.65 -30.49
C ALA A 105 1.34 21.53 -31.24
N LEU A 106 2.56 21.05 -31.48
CA LEU A 106 3.58 21.74 -32.30
C LEU A 106 4.44 20.78 -33.12
N GLY A 107 3.85 20.21 -34.18
CA GLY A 107 4.63 19.54 -35.23
C GLY A 107 5.50 20.54 -36.00
N GLY A 108 6.79 20.63 -35.64
CA GLY A 108 7.86 21.14 -36.51
C GLY A 108 7.78 22.60 -36.94
N LEU A 109 7.19 23.50 -36.13
CA LEU A 109 7.19 24.95 -36.39
C LEU A 109 7.91 25.70 -35.28
N GLU A 110 8.93 26.49 -35.62
CA GLU A 110 9.47 27.51 -34.74
C GLU A 110 8.37 28.55 -34.46
N LEU A 111 7.98 28.70 -33.18
CA LEU A 111 7.11 29.79 -32.74
C LEU A 111 7.92 30.79 -31.93
N ASP A 112 7.69 32.07 -32.22
CA ASP A 112 8.11 33.18 -31.37
C ASP A 112 7.54 33.00 -29.95
N GLY A 113 8.26 33.52 -28.93
CA GLY A 113 7.98 33.23 -27.51
C GLY A 113 6.57 33.55 -26.99
N ALA A 114 5.77 34.34 -27.71
CA ALA A 114 4.35 34.55 -27.42
C ALA A 114 3.47 33.34 -27.77
N GLY A 115 3.81 32.59 -28.82
CA GLY A 115 3.07 31.40 -29.25
C GLY A 115 3.25 30.22 -28.29
N ALA A 116 4.47 30.04 -27.77
CA ALA A 116 4.76 29.04 -26.74
C ALA A 116 3.96 29.30 -25.44
N ALA A 117 3.87 30.57 -25.01
CA ALA A 117 3.09 30.96 -23.83
C ALA A 117 1.58 30.70 -24.00
N ALA A 118 1.03 30.90 -25.20
CA ALA A 118 -0.38 30.61 -25.49
C ALA A 118 -0.68 29.10 -25.54
N ALA A 119 0.23 28.28 -26.04
CA ALA A 119 0.10 26.82 -26.03
C ALA A 119 0.18 26.25 -24.61
N ALA A 120 1.12 26.74 -23.78
CA ALA A 120 1.25 26.35 -22.38
C ALA A 120 -0.01 26.65 -21.55
N ALA A 121 -0.78 27.67 -21.91
CA ALA A 121 -2.06 28.01 -21.25
C ALA A 121 -3.23 27.08 -21.61
N THR A 122 -3.02 26.06 -22.45
CA THR A 122 -4.04 25.07 -22.86
C THR A 122 -3.74 23.63 -22.46
N VAL A 123 -2.56 23.36 -21.90
CA VAL A 123 -2.21 22.06 -21.32
C VAL A 123 -2.75 22.03 -19.88
N ASP A 124 -3.47 20.97 -19.52
CA ASP A 124 -3.95 20.81 -18.15
C ASP A 124 -2.75 20.64 -17.19
N GLU A 125 -2.77 21.33 -16.04
CA GLU A 125 -1.67 21.36 -15.05
C GLU A 125 -1.44 19.97 -14.39
N ALA A 126 -2.30 19.01 -14.71
CA ALA A 126 -2.19 17.59 -14.38
C ALA A 126 -1.39 16.73 -15.38
N ASP A 127 -1.20 17.17 -16.64
CA ASP A 127 -0.54 16.36 -17.70
C ASP A 127 0.95 16.66 -17.89
N VAL A 128 1.46 17.76 -17.30
CA VAL A 128 2.88 18.13 -17.32
C VAL A 128 3.69 17.40 -16.22
N GLU A 129 3.05 17.05 -15.11
CA GLU A 129 3.70 16.48 -13.91
C GLU A 129 3.25 15.02 -13.65
N ARG A 130 3.39 14.17 -14.68
CA ARG A 130 3.22 12.71 -14.64
C ARG A 130 4.40 12.03 -15.32
N ILE A 131 4.76 10.82 -14.90
CA ILE A 131 5.78 10.02 -15.61
C ILE A 131 5.28 9.65 -17.01
N SER A 132 6.20 9.61 -17.97
CA SER A 132 6.00 9.19 -19.35
C SER A 132 6.86 7.96 -19.63
N ILE A 133 6.31 6.95 -20.29
CA ILE A 133 6.94 5.65 -20.50
C ILE A 133 6.95 5.33 -22.00
N TYR A 134 8.14 5.28 -22.57
CA TYR A 134 8.34 4.76 -23.92
C TYR A 134 8.50 3.24 -23.86
N VAL A 135 7.69 2.54 -24.65
CA VAL A 135 7.78 1.09 -24.81
C VAL A 135 8.50 0.83 -26.14
N TYR A 136 9.57 0.04 -26.11
CA TYR A 136 10.29 -0.29 -27.35
C TYR A 136 9.40 -1.06 -28.34
N PRO A 137 9.67 -0.99 -29.66
CA PRO A 137 8.98 -1.83 -30.63
C PRO A 137 9.24 -3.32 -30.35
N LEU A 138 8.21 -4.16 -30.54
CA LEU A 138 8.30 -5.59 -30.34
C LEU A 138 9.34 -6.22 -31.30
N GLN A 139 10.30 -6.97 -30.75
CA GLN A 139 11.40 -7.59 -31.50
C GLN A 139 11.76 -8.96 -30.91
N GLU A 140 12.10 -9.93 -31.77
CA GLU A 140 12.59 -11.25 -31.36
C GLU A 140 14.12 -11.29 -31.47
N TYR A 141 14.80 -11.47 -30.34
CA TYR A 141 16.26 -11.54 -30.29
C TYR A 141 16.73 -12.99 -30.39
N VAL A 142 17.58 -13.30 -31.37
CA VAL A 142 18.08 -14.65 -31.64
C VAL A 142 19.60 -14.72 -31.67
N ASP A 143 20.16 -15.83 -31.20
CA ASP A 143 21.60 -16.11 -31.28
C ASP A 143 22.05 -16.39 -32.73
N ALA A 144 23.17 -15.79 -33.14
CA ALA A 144 23.69 -15.91 -34.51
C ALA A 144 24.05 -17.35 -34.91
N ASP A 145 24.69 -18.10 -34.01
CA ASP A 145 25.22 -19.45 -34.26
C ASP A 145 24.10 -20.51 -34.20
N SER A 146 23.31 -20.49 -33.13
CA SER A 146 22.32 -21.54 -32.83
C SER A 146 20.89 -21.22 -33.27
N ARG A 147 20.61 -19.98 -33.68
CA ARG A 147 19.27 -19.46 -34.03
C ARG A 147 18.21 -19.65 -32.93
N ARG A 148 18.65 -19.81 -31.68
CA ARG A 148 17.76 -19.91 -30.52
C ARG A 148 17.32 -18.52 -30.08
N PRO A 149 16.05 -18.31 -29.74
CA PRO A 149 15.59 -17.04 -29.18
C PRO A 149 16.13 -16.84 -27.76
N ALA A 150 16.39 -15.60 -27.39
CA ALA A 150 16.82 -15.20 -26.04
C ALA A 150 15.75 -15.47 -24.98
N GLY A 151 14.47 -15.48 -25.39
CA GLY A 151 13.30 -15.79 -24.57
C GLY A 151 12.05 -15.83 -25.44
N GLN A 152 10.95 -16.36 -24.91
CA GLN A 152 9.65 -16.39 -25.61
C GLN A 152 8.65 -15.47 -24.90
N LEU A 153 7.97 -14.63 -25.67
CA LEU A 153 6.92 -13.74 -25.18
C LEU A 153 5.77 -14.53 -24.53
N SER A 154 5.52 -14.31 -23.24
CA SER A 154 4.35 -14.84 -22.54
C SER A 154 3.13 -13.93 -22.70
N ARG A 155 1.95 -14.54 -22.58
CA ARG A 155 0.66 -13.82 -22.51
C ARG A 155 0.64 -12.85 -21.33
N GLU A 156 1.27 -13.22 -20.23
CA GLU A 156 1.38 -12.40 -19.03
C GLU A 156 2.21 -11.14 -19.31
N PHE A 157 3.37 -11.25 -19.95
CA PHE A 157 4.18 -10.06 -20.31
C PHE A 157 3.50 -9.21 -21.39
N TYR A 158 2.88 -9.82 -22.41
CA TYR A 158 2.06 -9.08 -23.38
C TYR A 158 0.98 -8.21 -22.71
N ARG A 159 0.31 -8.74 -21.67
CA ARG A 159 -0.68 -7.98 -20.89
C ARG A 159 -0.07 -6.85 -20.06
N ILE A 160 1.19 -6.95 -19.63
CA ILE A 160 1.91 -5.83 -19.01
C ILE A 160 2.16 -4.74 -20.05
N LEU A 161 2.66 -5.11 -21.24
CA LEU A 161 2.87 -4.15 -22.34
C LEU A 161 1.57 -3.44 -22.71
N GLN A 162 0.47 -4.19 -22.87
CA GLN A 162 -0.84 -3.63 -23.16
C GLN A 162 -1.34 -2.73 -22.02
N ALA A 163 -1.28 -3.16 -20.76
CA ALA A 163 -1.72 -2.35 -19.62
C ALA A 163 -0.94 -1.03 -19.48
N ILE A 164 0.29 -0.96 -19.99
CA ILE A 164 1.10 0.28 -20.02
C ILE A 164 0.72 1.12 -21.25
N ALA A 165 0.60 0.53 -22.43
CA ALA A 165 0.20 1.23 -23.66
C ALA A 165 -1.21 1.84 -23.58
N ASP A 166 -2.16 1.15 -22.93
CA ASP A 166 -3.52 1.62 -22.68
C ASP A 166 -3.59 2.66 -21.53
N SER A 167 -2.48 2.92 -20.83
CA SER A 167 -2.42 3.82 -19.66
C SER A 167 -2.08 5.27 -20.03
N PRO A 168 -2.46 6.27 -19.20
CA PRO A 168 -2.07 7.67 -19.42
C PRO A 168 -0.58 7.96 -19.19
N TYR A 169 0.22 6.93 -18.87
CA TYR A 169 1.67 7.00 -18.74
C TYR A 169 2.41 6.73 -20.05
N TYR A 170 1.76 6.17 -21.09
CA TYR A 170 2.42 5.86 -22.35
C TYR A 170 2.83 7.11 -23.16
N THR A 171 3.95 7.01 -23.88
CA THR A 171 4.34 7.93 -24.96
C THR A 171 5.00 7.15 -26.11
N ASP A 172 4.75 7.59 -27.34
CA ASP A 172 5.39 7.13 -28.57
C ASP A 172 6.73 7.85 -28.85
N ASN A 173 6.98 8.99 -28.20
CA ASN A 173 8.20 9.77 -28.38
C ASN A 173 9.26 9.46 -27.29
N PRO A 174 10.39 8.81 -27.62
CA PRO A 174 11.43 8.50 -26.64
C PRO A 174 12.11 9.75 -26.05
N ASN A 175 12.00 10.92 -26.69
CA ASN A 175 12.56 12.17 -26.17
C ASN A 175 11.69 12.81 -25.07
N GLU A 176 10.39 12.47 -25.03
CA GLU A 176 9.47 12.88 -23.96
C GLU A 176 9.42 11.88 -22.80
N ALA A 177 10.14 10.75 -22.91
CA ALA A 177 10.05 9.63 -22.00
C ALA A 177 10.91 9.80 -20.74
N CYS A 178 10.24 9.80 -19.59
CA CYS A 178 10.85 9.68 -18.26
C CYS A 178 11.42 8.27 -18.04
N LEU A 179 10.73 7.23 -18.52
CA LEU A 179 11.07 5.82 -18.33
C LEU A 179 11.03 5.03 -19.65
N PHE A 180 11.79 3.95 -19.71
CA PHE A 180 11.91 3.09 -20.89
C PHE A 180 11.59 1.63 -20.54
N LEU A 181 10.75 0.97 -21.33
CA LEU A 181 10.36 -0.43 -21.13
C LEU A 181 10.75 -1.31 -22.33
N PRO A 182 11.80 -2.14 -22.20
CA PRO A 182 12.13 -3.16 -23.19
C PRO A 182 10.99 -4.17 -23.36
N THR A 183 10.66 -4.52 -24.61
CA THR A 183 9.73 -5.61 -24.93
C THR A 183 10.41 -6.98 -24.90
N ILE A 184 11.20 -7.24 -23.85
CA ILE A 184 11.92 -8.49 -23.65
C ILE A 184 11.35 -9.16 -22.41
N ASP A 185 10.70 -10.32 -22.57
CA ASP A 185 10.03 -11.01 -21.47
C ASP A 185 11.04 -11.62 -20.50
N THR A 186 11.20 -10.97 -19.34
CA THR A 186 11.99 -11.46 -18.22
C THR A 186 11.14 -11.94 -17.03
N LEU A 187 9.85 -12.21 -17.21
CA LEU A 187 8.94 -12.58 -16.11
C LEU A 187 9.32 -13.87 -15.40
N ASN A 188 9.95 -14.81 -16.12
CA ASN A 188 10.36 -16.10 -15.58
C ASN A 188 11.73 -16.51 -16.11
N GLN A 189 12.74 -16.41 -15.24
CA GLN A 189 14.13 -16.71 -15.60
C GLN A 189 14.34 -18.14 -16.13
N ASN A 190 13.47 -19.10 -15.80
CA ASN A 190 13.57 -20.47 -16.30
C ASN A 190 13.16 -20.62 -17.78
N ARG A 191 12.76 -19.53 -18.47
CA ARG A 191 12.33 -19.50 -19.87
C ARG A 191 13.22 -18.64 -20.78
N ILE A 192 14.33 -18.12 -20.26
CA ILE A 192 15.23 -17.21 -20.99
C ILE A 192 16.68 -17.68 -20.93
N ASP A 193 17.48 -17.31 -21.92
CA ASP A 193 18.93 -17.32 -21.84
C ASP A 193 19.40 -15.99 -21.25
N THR A 194 19.95 -16.02 -20.04
CA THR A 194 20.33 -14.79 -19.32
C THR A 194 21.47 -14.02 -20.00
N THR A 195 22.29 -14.69 -20.82
CA THR A 195 23.41 -14.06 -21.54
C THR A 195 22.89 -13.39 -22.82
N LEU A 196 22.04 -14.07 -23.59
CA LEU A 196 21.42 -13.49 -24.78
C LEU A 196 20.48 -12.32 -24.42
N VAL A 197 19.72 -12.41 -23.32
CA VAL A 197 18.91 -11.28 -22.83
C VAL A 197 19.80 -10.10 -22.40
N GLY A 198 20.92 -10.35 -21.73
CA GLY A 198 21.88 -9.29 -21.36
C GLY A 198 22.50 -8.59 -22.58
N LYS A 199 22.68 -9.30 -23.70
CA LYS A 199 23.10 -8.71 -24.99
C LYS A 199 21.96 -7.96 -25.68
N ALA A 200 20.74 -8.52 -25.66
CA ALA A 200 19.55 -7.87 -26.20
C ALA A 200 19.30 -6.50 -25.53
N LEU A 201 19.44 -6.42 -24.21
CA LEU A 201 19.33 -5.16 -23.47
C LEU A 201 20.40 -4.14 -23.90
N ALA A 202 21.67 -4.56 -24.02
CA ALA A 202 22.76 -3.68 -24.46
C ALA A 202 22.62 -3.20 -25.91
N ALA A 203 21.93 -3.97 -26.77
CA ALA A 203 21.65 -3.61 -28.15
C ALA A 203 20.51 -2.58 -28.31
N LEU A 204 19.78 -2.22 -27.25
CA LEU A 204 18.67 -1.27 -27.33
C LEU A 204 19.18 0.17 -27.57
N PRO A 205 18.63 0.92 -28.56
CA PRO A 205 19.13 2.24 -28.94
C PRO A 205 19.26 3.28 -27.82
N HIS A 206 18.44 3.20 -26.77
CA HIS A 206 18.46 4.12 -25.64
C HIS A 206 18.90 3.45 -24.33
N TRP A 207 19.49 2.25 -24.34
CA TRP A 207 19.82 1.49 -23.12
C TRP A 207 20.56 2.34 -22.08
N GLU A 208 21.52 3.16 -22.52
CA GLU A 208 22.23 4.14 -21.69
C GLU A 208 22.79 3.55 -20.37
N ASN A 209 23.19 2.28 -20.39
CA ASN A 209 23.58 1.49 -19.22
C ASN A 209 22.43 1.27 -18.20
N GLY A 210 21.23 0.98 -18.68
CA GLY A 210 20.03 0.75 -17.88
C GLY A 210 19.48 1.98 -17.17
N GLU A 211 20.00 3.20 -17.42
CA GLU A 211 19.47 4.41 -16.81
C GLU A 211 18.00 4.62 -17.23
N ASN A 212 17.13 4.89 -16.26
CA ASN A 212 15.67 5.06 -16.44
C ASN A 212 14.93 3.85 -17.07
N HIS A 213 15.55 2.67 -17.18
CA HIS A 213 14.90 1.47 -17.72
C HIS A 213 14.14 0.68 -16.64
N LEU A 214 12.95 0.18 -17.00
CA LEU A 214 12.15 -0.73 -16.19
C LEU A 214 12.28 -2.17 -16.69
N ILE A 215 12.49 -3.12 -15.78
CA ILE A 215 12.50 -4.56 -16.10
C ILE A 215 11.56 -5.30 -15.15
N PHE A 216 10.59 -6.02 -15.71
CA PHE A 216 9.63 -6.82 -14.94
C PHE A 216 10.11 -8.26 -14.76
N ASN A 217 10.07 -8.78 -13.53
CA ASN A 217 10.43 -10.18 -13.26
C ASN A 217 9.65 -10.77 -12.06
N PHE A 218 8.82 -11.79 -12.30
CA PHE A 218 8.02 -12.41 -11.24
C PHE A 218 8.65 -13.69 -10.66
N ILE A 219 9.58 -14.32 -11.38
CA ILE A 219 10.24 -15.57 -10.97
C ILE A 219 11.76 -15.44 -11.18
N PRO A 220 12.47 -14.72 -10.29
CA PRO A 220 13.94 -14.60 -10.31
C PRO A 220 14.61 -15.95 -10.03
N GLY A 221 15.78 -16.20 -10.58
CA GLY A 221 16.61 -17.36 -10.25
C GLY A 221 16.14 -18.69 -10.85
N ALA A 222 17.11 -19.54 -11.20
CA ALA A 222 16.90 -20.90 -11.66
C ALA A 222 17.52 -21.93 -10.71
N LYS A 223 17.24 -23.22 -10.93
CA LYS A 223 17.95 -24.33 -10.26
C LYS A 223 19.44 -24.29 -10.67
N PRO A 224 20.41 -24.45 -9.75
CA PRO A 224 20.25 -24.87 -8.36
C PRO A 224 20.12 -23.75 -7.33
N ASP A 225 20.53 -22.51 -7.64
CA ASP A 225 20.81 -21.50 -6.63
C ASP A 225 19.61 -20.60 -6.25
N TYR A 226 18.56 -20.54 -7.09
CA TYR A 226 17.30 -19.81 -6.83
C TYR A 226 17.50 -18.37 -6.31
N SER A 227 18.33 -17.60 -7.03
CA SER A 227 18.57 -16.18 -6.79
C SER A 227 17.28 -15.40 -6.50
N THR A 228 17.33 -14.47 -5.54
CA THR A 228 16.19 -13.63 -5.13
C THR A 228 16.09 -12.34 -5.95
N VAL A 229 16.85 -12.26 -7.04
CA VAL A 229 16.80 -11.22 -8.08
C VAL A 229 17.06 -11.87 -9.44
N LEU A 230 16.68 -11.19 -10.52
CA LEU A 230 16.94 -11.63 -11.89
C LEU A 230 18.46 -11.71 -12.14
N ASP A 231 18.97 -12.86 -12.58
CA ASP A 231 20.41 -13.09 -12.86
C ASP A 231 20.86 -12.61 -14.26
N VAL A 232 20.02 -11.82 -14.94
CA VAL A 232 20.37 -11.08 -16.15
C VAL A 232 21.23 -9.88 -15.76
N ASN A 233 22.22 -9.55 -16.59
CA ASN A 233 22.95 -8.29 -16.46
C ASN A 233 22.02 -7.12 -16.84
N THR A 234 21.70 -6.28 -15.85
CA THR A 234 20.70 -5.20 -15.97
C THR A 234 21.28 -3.80 -15.76
N ASP A 235 22.61 -3.67 -15.69
CA ASP A 235 23.34 -2.42 -15.37
C ASP A 235 22.70 -1.65 -14.19
N ARG A 236 22.02 -0.53 -14.48
CA ARG A 236 21.40 0.41 -13.53
C ARG A 236 19.87 0.30 -13.49
N ALA A 237 19.25 -0.51 -14.34
CA ALA A 237 17.80 -0.57 -14.51
C ALA A 237 17.04 -0.86 -13.21
N ILE A 238 15.85 -0.26 -13.09
CA ILE A 238 14.90 -0.49 -12.00
C ILE A 238 14.24 -1.84 -12.23
N ILE A 239 14.24 -2.69 -11.22
CA ILE A 239 13.58 -4.00 -11.27
C ILE A 239 12.21 -3.89 -10.60
N VAL A 240 11.15 -4.11 -11.39
CA VAL A 240 9.78 -4.29 -10.92
C VAL A 240 9.57 -5.79 -10.71
N GLY A 241 9.90 -6.25 -9.49
CA GLY A 241 10.21 -7.65 -9.23
C GLY A 241 9.40 -8.27 -8.10
N ALA A 242 9.14 -9.58 -8.18
CA ALA A 242 8.52 -10.35 -7.10
C ALA A 242 9.53 -11.24 -6.38
N GLY A 243 9.29 -11.50 -5.09
CA GLY A 243 10.11 -12.41 -4.31
C GLY A 243 11.47 -11.87 -3.90
N PHE A 244 11.58 -10.54 -3.76
CA PHE A 244 12.79 -9.90 -3.27
C PHE A 244 13.15 -10.29 -1.84
N ASP A 245 14.46 -10.38 -1.60
CA ASP A 245 15.07 -10.52 -0.29
C ASP A 245 15.55 -9.14 0.19
N SER A 246 15.45 -8.83 1.48
CA SER A 246 15.94 -7.56 2.03
C SER A 246 17.43 -7.30 1.80
N TRP A 247 18.23 -8.35 1.54
CA TRP A 247 19.65 -8.23 1.17
C TRP A 247 19.90 -7.96 -0.33
N THR A 248 18.91 -8.20 -1.20
CA THR A 248 19.05 -8.02 -2.66
C THR A 248 18.16 -6.93 -3.23
N PHE A 249 17.09 -6.54 -2.53
CA PHE A 249 16.24 -5.39 -2.83
C PHE A 249 17.00 -4.08 -2.68
N ARG A 250 16.87 -3.18 -3.66
CA ARG A 250 17.34 -1.79 -3.51
C ARG A 250 16.19 -0.94 -3.00
N THR A 251 16.14 -0.75 -1.69
CA THR A 251 15.14 0.10 -1.01
C THR A 251 15.06 1.47 -1.68
N ASP A 252 13.84 2.00 -1.79
CA ASP A 252 13.50 3.24 -2.49
C ASP A 252 13.80 3.28 -3.99
N PHE A 253 14.50 2.29 -4.57
CA PHE A 253 14.85 2.22 -6.00
C PHE A 253 14.03 1.18 -6.76
N ASP A 254 14.14 -0.09 -6.38
CA ASP A 254 13.37 -1.20 -6.96
C ASP A 254 11.90 -1.18 -6.49
N VAL A 255 11.02 -1.91 -7.17
CA VAL A 255 9.58 -1.97 -6.86
C VAL A 255 9.19 -3.43 -6.60
N SER A 256 8.80 -3.75 -5.35
CA SER A 256 8.32 -5.09 -5.01
C SER A 256 6.87 -5.28 -5.45
N VAL A 257 6.62 -6.28 -6.29
CA VAL A 257 5.29 -6.67 -6.80
C VAL A 257 4.97 -8.12 -6.40
N PRO A 258 3.70 -8.55 -6.38
CA PRO A 258 3.38 -9.94 -6.04
C PRO A 258 3.69 -10.88 -7.21
N VAL A 259 3.85 -12.18 -6.92
CA VAL A 259 3.85 -13.22 -7.96
C VAL A 259 2.42 -13.38 -8.47
N TYR A 260 2.18 -12.99 -9.72
CA TYR A 260 0.87 -13.13 -10.36
C TYR A 260 0.60 -14.58 -10.80
N SER A 261 -0.67 -14.99 -10.70
CA SER A 261 -1.17 -16.31 -11.15
C SER A 261 -2.37 -16.11 -12.07
N ALA A 262 -2.28 -16.61 -13.31
CA ALA A 262 -3.31 -16.46 -14.33
C ALA A 262 -4.59 -17.29 -14.06
N ALA A 263 -4.65 -18.04 -12.96
CA ALA A 263 -5.81 -18.81 -12.52
C ALA A 263 -7.02 -17.95 -12.08
N LEU A 264 -6.88 -16.62 -12.07
CA LEU A 264 -7.86 -15.68 -11.51
C LEU A 264 -8.83 -15.05 -12.55
N GLU A 265 -8.71 -15.36 -13.85
CA GLU A 265 -9.02 -14.33 -14.86
C GLU A 265 -9.92 -14.69 -16.08
N GLN A 266 -10.75 -15.74 -16.07
CA GLN A 266 -11.70 -15.97 -17.19
C GLN A 266 -13.11 -16.43 -16.82
N TYR A 267 -14.09 -15.71 -17.39
CA TYR A 267 -15.33 -16.30 -17.90
C TYR A 267 -15.95 -15.48 -19.04
N ARG A 268 -15.98 -16.04 -20.26
CA ARG A 268 -17.08 -15.99 -21.27
C ARG A 268 -16.62 -16.52 -22.64
N TRP A 269 -17.37 -17.48 -23.21
CA TRP A 269 -17.24 -17.93 -24.61
C TRP A 269 -18.55 -18.60 -25.07
N GLU A 270 -18.88 -18.59 -26.37
CA GLU A 270 -20.04 -19.30 -26.92
C GLU A 270 -19.79 -19.89 -28.33
N ASN A 271 -20.19 -21.17 -28.47
CA ASN A 271 -20.72 -21.86 -29.67
C ASN A 271 -19.96 -21.76 -31.00
N GLY A 272 -18.95 -22.61 -31.16
CA GLY A 272 -18.19 -22.72 -32.41
C GLY A 272 -18.67 -23.81 -33.40
N GLU A 273 -18.52 -23.49 -34.69
CA GLU A 273 -18.34 -24.45 -35.80
C GLU A 273 -16.94 -24.23 -36.42
N ASN A 274 -16.44 -25.16 -37.26
CA ASN A 274 -15.01 -25.35 -37.64
C ASN A 274 -14.15 -25.94 -36.53
N HIS A 275 -14.32 -27.23 -36.23
CA HIS A 275 -13.84 -27.82 -34.97
C HIS A 275 -12.73 -28.87 -35.08
N LEU A 276 -12.01 -28.93 -33.98
CA LEU A 276 -10.78 -29.67 -33.74
C LEU A 276 -11.08 -30.81 -32.75
N ILE A 277 -10.55 -32.01 -32.95
CA ILE A 277 -10.71 -33.10 -31.97
C ILE A 277 -9.61 -32.98 -30.92
N PHE A 278 -9.97 -32.52 -29.72
CA PHE A 278 -9.01 -32.35 -28.63
C PHE A 278 -8.74 -33.66 -27.90
N ASN A 279 -7.46 -34.03 -27.73
CA ASN A 279 -7.03 -35.20 -26.97
C ASN A 279 -5.99 -34.82 -25.92
N PHE A 280 -6.47 -34.31 -24.79
CA PHE A 280 -5.62 -33.72 -23.77
C PHE A 280 -4.80 -34.72 -22.94
N ILE A 281 -5.07 -36.04 -23.00
CA ILE A 281 -4.14 -37.09 -22.52
C ILE A 281 -4.37 -38.36 -23.36
N PRO A 282 -3.32 -39.00 -23.94
CA PRO A 282 -3.43 -40.32 -24.56
C PRO A 282 -3.13 -41.48 -23.57
N GLY A 283 -3.77 -42.63 -23.77
CA GLY A 283 -3.66 -43.82 -22.91
C GLY A 283 -4.74 -43.93 -21.81
N ALA A 284 -4.85 -45.11 -21.22
CA ALA A 284 -5.95 -45.52 -20.34
C ALA A 284 -5.44 -46.36 -19.15
N LYS A 285 -6.34 -46.85 -18.30
CA LYS A 285 -5.99 -47.72 -17.15
C LYS A 285 -5.33 -49.01 -17.71
N PRO A 286 -3.97 -49.09 -17.86
CA PRO A 286 -3.03 -48.66 -16.81
C PRO A 286 -2.03 -47.49 -17.00
N ASP A 287 -1.34 -47.28 -18.12
CA ASP A 287 -0.27 -46.27 -18.31
C ASP A 287 -0.59 -45.33 -19.49
N TYR A 288 -0.28 -44.04 -19.33
CA TYR A 288 -0.49 -43.03 -20.36
C TYR A 288 0.51 -43.25 -21.51
N SER A 289 0.00 -43.33 -22.72
CA SER A 289 0.77 -43.52 -23.96
C SER A 289 0.88 -42.18 -24.69
N THR A 290 1.76 -42.08 -25.68
CA THR A 290 1.87 -40.91 -26.58
C THR A 290 1.00 -41.04 -27.84
N VAL A 291 0.20 -42.10 -27.96
CA VAL A 291 -0.57 -42.44 -29.18
C VAL A 291 -2.06 -42.66 -28.89
N LEU A 292 -2.90 -42.24 -29.85
CA LEU A 292 -4.35 -42.17 -29.77
C LEU A 292 -4.95 -43.37 -30.54
N ASP A 293 -5.38 -44.40 -29.81
CA ASP A 293 -5.62 -45.75 -30.37
C ASP A 293 -7.06 -45.99 -30.90
N VAL A 294 -7.64 -44.98 -31.56
CA VAL A 294 -8.97 -45.03 -32.21
C VAL A 294 -8.96 -44.29 -33.55
N ASN A 295 -9.81 -44.71 -34.48
CA ASN A 295 -9.85 -44.17 -35.85
C ASN A 295 -10.55 -42.80 -35.93
N THR A 296 -9.88 -41.79 -36.49
CA THR A 296 -10.21 -40.35 -36.36
C THR A 296 -10.59 -39.63 -37.67
N ASP A 297 -10.59 -40.34 -38.80
CA ASP A 297 -11.03 -39.87 -40.13
C ASP A 297 -10.46 -38.48 -40.55
N ARG A 298 -11.28 -37.43 -40.72
CA ARG A 298 -10.88 -36.15 -41.34
C ARG A 298 -10.73 -34.94 -40.40
N ALA A 299 -10.69 -35.14 -39.09
CA ALA A 299 -10.45 -34.04 -38.16
C ALA A 299 -8.95 -33.73 -37.98
N ILE A 300 -8.65 -32.45 -37.74
CA ILE A 300 -7.37 -32.00 -37.18
C ILE A 300 -7.38 -32.38 -35.69
N ILE A 301 -6.34 -33.07 -35.22
CA ILE A 301 -6.24 -33.52 -33.82
C ILE A 301 -5.48 -32.46 -33.02
N VAL A 302 -6.11 -31.97 -31.96
CA VAL A 302 -5.51 -31.03 -31.00
C VAL A 302 -5.15 -31.75 -29.72
N GLY A 303 -4.06 -32.50 -29.76
CA GLY A 303 -3.59 -33.33 -28.65
C GLY A 303 -2.65 -32.59 -27.69
N ALA A 304 -2.60 -33.04 -26.44
CA ALA A 304 -1.54 -32.67 -25.51
C ALA A 304 -0.60 -33.86 -25.27
N GLY A 305 0.71 -33.62 -25.33
CA GLY A 305 1.73 -34.66 -25.13
C GLY A 305 2.00 -35.55 -26.35
N PHE A 306 1.99 -34.99 -27.56
CA PHE A 306 2.42 -35.71 -28.78
C PHE A 306 3.88 -36.17 -28.71
N ASP A 307 4.18 -37.28 -29.38
CA ASP A 307 5.54 -37.66 -29.78
C ASP A 307 5.84 -37.22 -31.22
N SER A 308 7.11 -36.92 -31.46
CA SER A 308 7.73 -36.52 -32.72
C SER A 308 7.46 -37.45 -33.92
N TRP A 309 7.16 -38.73 -33.68
CA TRP A 309 6.89 -39.72 -34.74
C TRP A 309 5.40 -39.92 -35.05
N THR A 310 4.50 -39.38 -34.23
CA THR A 310 3.03 -39.52 -34.39
C THR A 310 2.30 -38.20 -34.62
N PHE A 311 2.97 -37.07 -34.38
CA PHE A 311 2.51 -35.75 -34.80
C PHE A 311 2.52 -35.66 -36.35
N ARG A 312 1.35 -35.53 -36.98
CA ARG A 312 1.26 -35.25 -38.43
C ARG A 312 1.62 -33.78 -38.65
N THR A 313 2.90 -33.54 -38.91
CA THR A 313 3.43 -32.21 -39.23
C THR A 313 2.58 -31.51 -40.30
N ASP A 314 2.26 -30.24 -40.07
CA ASP A 314 1.40 -29.40 -40.90
C ASP A 314 -0.08 -29.85 -41.02
N PHE A 315 -0.54 -30.80 -40.18
CA PHE A 315 -1.94 -31.24 -40.15
C PHE A 315 -2.55 -31.44 -38.75
N ASP A 316 -1.76 -31.71 -37.71
CA ASP A 316 -2.20 -31.75 -36.30
C ASP A 316 -1.63 -30.58 -35.47
N VAL A 317 -2.14 -30.36 -34.25
CA VAL A 317 -1.84 -29.16 -33.44
C VAL A 317 -1.60 -29.52 -31.97
N SER A 318 -0.47 -29.14 -31.39
CA SER A 318 -0.11 -29.48 -30.00
C SER A 318 -0.57 -28.44 -28.96
N VAL A 319 -1.15 -28.86 -27.83
CA VAL A 319 -1.66 -28.00 -26.75
C VAL A 319 -1.34 -28.51 -25.32
N PRO A 320 -1.63 -27.74 -24.24
CA PRO A 320 -1.52 -28.19 -22.84
C PRO A 320 -2.76 -28.97 -22.35
N VAL A 321 -2.62 -29.73 -21.25
CA VAL A 321 -3.67 -30.55 -20.62
C VAL A 321 -4.72 -29.70 -19.86
N TYR A 322 -6.00 -30.10 -19.89
CA TYR A 322 -7.15 -29.36 -19.33
C TYR A 322 -8.04 -30.21 -18.38
N SER A 323 -8.82 -29.55 -17.50
CA SER A 323 -9.82 -30.16 -16.60
C SER A 323 -11.08 -29.27 -16.49
N ALA A 324 -12.28 -29.87 -16.57
CA ALA A 324 -13.55 -29.15 -16.72
C ALA A 324 -14.36 -28.95 -15.43
N ALA A 325 -13.86 -29.32 -14.25
CA ALA A 325 -14.63 -29.30 -13.00
C ALA A 325 -14.93 -27.90 -12.43
N LEU A 326 -14.27 -26.85 -12.93
CA LEU A 326 -14.20 -25.52 -12.33
C LEU A 326 -15.33 -24.55 -12.75
N GLU A 327 -16.29 -25.00 -13.56
CA GLU A 327 -17.24 -24.12 -14.27
C GLU A 327 -18.37 -23.48 -13.43
N GLN A 328 -18.42 -23.68 -12.12
CA GLN A 328 -19.59 -23.32 -11.29
C GLN A 328 -19.32 -22.41 -10.08
N TYR A 329 -18.08 -22.01 -9.79
CA TYR A 329 -17.79 -21.28 -8.55
C TYR A 329 -18.17 -19.80 -8.61
N ARG A 330 -19.14 -19.39 -7.77
CA ARG A 330 -19.42 -17.97 -7.44
C ARG A 330 -19.14 -17.72 -5.96
N TRP A 331 -18.71 -16.51 -5.63
CA TRP A 331 -18.58 -16.04 -4.24
C TRP A 331 -19.92 -16.23 -3.51
N PRO A 332 -19.97 -17.02 -2.42
CA PRO A 332 -21.19 -17.13 -1.62
C PRO A 332 -21.47 -15.82 -0.88
N GLU A 333 -22.69 -15.31 -1.01
CA GLU A 333 -23.27 -14.39 -0.02
C GLU A 333 -24.42 -15.14 0.69
N PRO A 334 -24.35 -15.33 2.02
CA PRO A 334 -23.27 -14.94 2.93
C PRO A 334 -21.97 -15.74 2.73
N PRO A 335 -20.79 -15.22 3.13
CA PRO A 335 -19.54 -15.96 3.09
C PRO A 335 -19.64 -17.25 3.93
N PRO A 336 -18.95 -18.34 3.52
CA PRO A 336 -19.01 -19.61 4.25
C PRO A 336 -18.41 -19.47 5.66
N ASP A 337 -19.00 -20.16 6.62
CA ASP A 337 -18.49 -20.26 7.99
C ASP A 337 -17.07 -20.82 7.97
N ARG A 338 -16.14 -20.10 8.62
CA ARG A 338 -14.73 -20.50 8.68
C ARG A 338 -14.53 -21.44 9.85
N THR A 339 -14.29 -22.70 9.54
CA THR A 339 -14.18 -23.79 10.50
C THR A 339 -12.75 -24.05 10.97
N VAL A 340 -11.74 -23.45 10.33
CA VAL A 340 -10.32 -23.68 10.60
C VAL A 340 -9.65 -22.37 11.03
N LEU A 341 -8.77 -22.43 12.04
CA LEU A 341 -7.99 -21.27 12.47
C LEU A 341 -6.88 -20.95 11.45
N LEU A 342 -6.04 -21.94 11.11
CA LEU A 342 -4.90 -21.80 10.22
C LEU A 342 -4.90 -22.86 9.11
N VAL A 343 -4.85 -22.45 7.84
CA VAL A 343 -4.62 -23.35 6.69
C VAL A 343 -3.17 -23.20 6.21
N ALA A 344 -2.41 -24.29 6.22
CA ALA A 344 -1.02 -24.33 5.75
C ALA A 344 -0.92 -25.20 4.50
N ALA A 345 -1.06 -24.56 3.33
CA ALA A 345 -1.25 -25.28 2.06
C ALA A 345 0.01 -25.51 1.22
N GLN A 346 1.11 -24.80 1.50
CA GLN A 346 2.30 -24.75 0.62
C GLN A 346 3.07 -26.08 0.57
N LEU A 347 3.26 -26.63 -0.64
CA LEU A 347 3.95 -27.91 -0.85
C LEU A 347 5.48 -27.82 -0.92
N ASN A 348 6.05 -26.60 -0.86
CA ASN A 348 7.46 -26.28 -1.08
C ASN A 348 8.14 -25.60 0.14
N MET A 349 7.56 -25.75 1.34
CA MET A 349 8.14 -25.30 2.61
C MET A 349 9.45 -26.04 2.93
N TYR A 350 10.32 -25.44 3.74
CA TYR A 350 11.52 -26.15 4.20
C TYR A 350 11.16 -27.35 5.09
N PRO A 351 11.85 -28.51 4.96
CA PRO A 351 11.52 -29.72 5.72
C PRO A 351 11.48 -29.53 7.25
N ARG A 352 12.28 -28.61 7.80
CA ARG A 352 12.26 -28.25 9.22
C ARG A 352 10.95 -27.57 9.63
N GLN A 353 10.48 -26.60 8.86
CA GLN A 353 9.24 -25.88 9.13
C GLN A 353 8.03 -26.81 9.00
N PHE A 354 8.03 -27.67 7.96
CA PHE A 354 6.98 -28.67 7.77
C PHE A 354 6.87 -29.62 8.97
N ARG A 355 7.99 -30.12 9.52
CA ARG A 355 7.97 -30.97 10.73
C ARG A 355 7.38 -30.27 11.96
N ILE A 356 7.72 -29.00 12.20
CA ILE A 356 7.16 -28.23 13.33
C ILE A 356 5.64 -28.08 13.16
N LEU A 357 5.15 -27.85 11.94
CA LEU A 357 3.71 -27.83 11.65
C LEU A 357 3.07 -29.20 11.84
N GLN A 358 3.74 -30.31 11.49
CA GLN A 358 3.24 -31.66 11.75
C GLN A 358 3.08 -31.92 13.26
N GLU A 359 4.08 -31.56 14.06
CA GLU A 359 4.04 -31.64 15.52
C GLU A 359 2.86 -30.84 16.09
N GLN A 360 2.73 -29.56 15.70
CA GLN A 360 1.61 -28.71 16.12
C GLN A 360 0.23 -29.20 15.62
N THR A 361 0.16 -29.93 14.51
CA THR A 361 -1.10 -30.50 14.02
C THR A 361 -1.60 -31.63 14.94
N TYR A 362 -0.71 -32.30 15.68
CA TYR A 362 -1.12 -33.24 16.74
C TYR A 362 -1.61 -32.52 18.01
N ASP A 363 -1.02 -31.39 18.36
CA ASP A 363 -1.43 -30.58 19.52
C ASP A 363 -2.73 -29.79 19.27
N TYR A 364 -2.97 -29.36 18.03
CA TYR A 364 -4.08 -28.50 17.61
C TYR A 364 -4.87 -29.04 16.38
N PRO A 365 -5.37 -30.30 16.42
CA PRO A 365 -5.90 -31.00 15.25
C PRO A 365 -7.21 -30.42 14.68
N SER A 366 -7.95 -29.63 15.47
CA SER A 366 -9.16 -28.93 15.01
C SER A 366 -8.90 -27.50 14.51
N GLU A 367 -7.67 -27.00 14.61
CA GLU A 367 -7.33 -25.60 14.31
C GLU A 367 -6.33 -25.45 13.18
N ILE A 368 -5.41 -26.40 13.00
CA ILE A 368 -4.45 -26.40 11.89
C ILE A 368 -4.88 -27.39 10.81
N LEU A 369 -5.10 -26.89 9.60
CA LEU A 369 -5.23 -27.70 8.38
C LEU A 369 -3.91 -27.65 7.60
N LEU A 370 -2.98 -28.54 7.96
CA LEU A 370 -1.74 -28.75 7.22
C LEU A 370 -1.98 -29.64 6.01
N LEU A 371 -1.69 -29.14 4.81
CA LEU A 371 -1.87 -29.89 3.56
C LEU A 371 -0.52 -30.31 2.96
N GLN A 372 -0.52 -31.49 2.35
CA GLN A 372 0.62 -32.12 1.70
C GLN A 372 0.21 -32.78 0.38
N ARG A 373 1.18 -33.30 -0.37
CA ARG A 373 0.88 -34.16 -1.53
C ARG A 373 0.14 -35.40 -1.05
N CYS A 374 -0.91 -35.79 -1.77
CA CYS A 374 -1.65 -37.00 -1.43
C CYS A 374 -0.75 -38.25 -1.54
N PRO A 375 -0.79 -39.17 -0.55
CA PRO A 375 -0.06 -40.43 -0.63
C PRO A 375 -0.52 -41.22 -1.85
N THR A 376 0.42 -41.59 -2.72
CA THR A 376 0.13 -42.51 -3.83
C THR A 376 -0.33 -43.86 -3.28
N ALA A 377 -1.25 -44.53 -3.98
CA ALA A 377 -1.97 -45.72 -3.49
C ALA A 377 -1.10 -46.95 -3.11
N THR A 378 0.22 -46.89 -3.33
CA THR A 378 1.22 -47.86 -2.84
C THR A 378 1.66 -47.64 -1.38
N ALA A 379 1.17 -46.61 -0.69
CA ALA A 379 1.49 -46.31 0.71
C ALA A 379 0.39 -46.70 1.72
N LYS A 380 -0.61 -47.50 1.30
CA LYS A 380 -1.53 -48.20 2.20
C LYS A 380 -1.25 -49.70 2.06
N ILE A 381 -1.08 -50.39 3.20
CA ILE A 381 -0.58 -51.76 3.36
C ILE A 381 0.96 -51.85 3.26
N ASP A 382 1.64 -51.76 4.41
CA ASP A 382 2.13 -52.98 5.07
C ASP A 382 2.52 -52.71 6.53
N GLU A 383 2.00 -53.54 7.43
CA GLU A 383 2.57 -53.68 8.78
C GLU A 383 3.88 -54.44 8.70
N VAL A 384 4.78 -54.14 9.64
CA VAL A 384 6.10 -54.76 9.79
C VAL A 384 6.06 -56.29 9.63
N ARG A 385 6.67 -56.79 8.55
CA ARG A 385 7.25 -58.13 8.54
C ARG A 385 8.62 -58.13 7.87
N LEU A 386 9.64 -58.41 8.67
CA LEU A 386 10.97 -58.74 8.19
C LEU A 386 10.92 -60.08 7.44
N ASP A 387 11.63 -60.18 6.32
CA ASP A 387 12.44 -61.36 6.02
C ASP A 387 13.47 -61.10 4.91
N VAL A 388 14.47 -61.98 4.83
CA VAL A 388 15.75 -61.77 4.12
C VAL A 388 15.87 -62.67 2.89
N GLY A 389 16.30 -62.11 1.74
CA GLY A 389 16.78 -62.91 0.60
C GLY A 389 16.83 -62.17 -0.73
N GLY A 390 17.96 -62.25 -1.45
CA GLY A 390 18.06 -61.95 -2.88
C GLY A 390 18.32 -63.23 -3.69
N PRO A 391 18.91 -63.15 -4.89
CA PRO A 391 18.54 -62.28 -6.00
C PRO A 391 18.32 -63.10 -7.30
N THR A 392 17.28 -62.80 -8.09
CA THR A 392 17.14 -63.24 -9.50
C THR A 392 16.43 -62.15 -10.30
N GLY A 393 16.72 -62.07 -11.61
CA GLY A 393 16.31 -60.96 -12.48
C GLY A 393 15.03 -61.20 -13.29
N GLU A 394 14.97 -60.54 -14.45
CA GLU A 394 13.89 -60.55 -15.46
C GLU A 394 12.67 -59.66 -15.17
N ASP A 395 12.92 -58.36 -15.36
CA ASP A 395 12.17 -57.46 -16.24
C ASP A 395 10.73 -57.86 -16.63
N GLN A 396 9.75 -57.17 -16.03
CA GLN A 396 8.41 -57.01 -16.59
C GLN A 396 7.72 -55.79 -15.94
N ARG A 397 7.71 -54.64 -16.64
CA ARG A 397 6.96 -53.46 -16.22
C ARG A 397 5.45 -53.73 -16.27
N ARG A 398 4.86 -54.06 -15.11
CA ARG A 398 3.41 -53.97 -14.90
C ARG A 398 3.01 -52.52 -14.59
N THR A 399 2.57 -51.87 -15.65
CA THR A 399 1.80 -50.62 -15.72
C THR A 399 0.58 -50.60 -14.76
N PRO A 400 0.41 -49.64 -13.81
CA PRO A 400 -0.66 -49.63 -12.78
C PRO A 400 -1.71 -48.46 -12.86
N PRO A 401 -3.04 -48.73 -12.81
CA PRO A 401 -4.19 -47.89 -13.24
C PRO A 401 -4.25 -46.31 -13.26
N VAL A 402 -3.99 -45.69 -14.42
CA VAL A 402 -4.25 -44.30 -14.95
C VAL A 402 -5.56 -43.58 -14.52
N GLY A 403 -5.50 -42.51 -13.72
CA GLY A 403 -6.67 -41.69 -13.34
C GLY A 403 -6.76 -40.39 -14.15
N GLY A 404 -7.70 -40.29 -15.10
CA GLY A 404 -7.77 -39.25 -16.15
C GLY A 404 -7.77 -37.78 -15.70
N ALA A 405 -7.43 -36.89 -16.64
CA ALA A 405 -7.45 -35.43 -16.43
C ALA A 405 -8.88 -34.88 -16.26
N GLY A 406 -9.34 -34.95 -15.02
CA GLY A 406 -10.37 -34.10 -14.44
C GLY A 406 -10.05 -33.71 -12.99
N ALA A 407 -8.86 -34.09 -12.50
CA ALA A 407 -8.52 -33.97 -11.08
C ALA A 407 -8.23 -32.50 -10.68
N PRO A 408 -8.81 -32.01 -9.57
CA PRO A 408 -8.41 -30.75 -8.96
C PRO A 408 -6.93 -30.76 -8.52
N ASP A 409 -6.35 -29.62 -8.14
CA ASP A 409 -5.12 -29.61 -7.31
C ASP A 409 -5.49 -30.09 -5.90
N VAL A 410 -5.57 -31.42 -5.78
CA VAL A 410 -5.95 -32.09 -4.55
C VAL A 410 -4.73 -32.24 -3.65
N ARG A 411 -4.81 -31.59 -2.49
CA ARG A 411 -3.82 -31.70 -1.42
C ARG A 411 -4.46 -32.43 -0.26
N CYS A 412 -3.75 -33.39 0.30
CA CYS A 412 -4.28 -34.20 1.39
C CYS A 412 -3.91 -33.58 2.73
N ASN A 413 -4.82 -33.59 3.71
CA ASN A 413 -4.47 -33.13 5.05
C ASN A 413 -3.52 -34.12 5.75
N PHE A 414 -2.65 -33.59 6.59
CA PHE A 414 -1.87 -34.37 7.55
C PHE A 414 -2.62 -34.44 8.88
N PRO A 415 -2.61 -35.58 9.61
CA PRO A 415 -2.11 -36.90 9.21
C PRO A 415 -3.17 -37.77 8.48
N HIS A 416 -4.43 -37.32 8.42
CA HIS A 416 -5.57 -38.20 8.08
C HIS A 416 -5.73 -38.51 6.59
N GLY A 417 -5.15 -37.72 5.70
CA GLY A 417 -5.17 -37.97 4.26
C GLY A 417 -6.47 -37.59 3.55
N ASN A 418 -7.31 -36.74 4.15
CA ASN A 418 -8.52 -36.23 3.52
C ASN A 418 -8.16 -35.30 2.36
N GLU A 419 -8.84 -35.45 1.24
CA GLU A 419 -8.61 -34.68 0.02
C GLU A 419 -9.24 -33.27 0.11
N HIS A 420 -8.46 -32.24 -0.24
CA HIS A 420 -8.88 -30.84 -0.29
C HIS A 420 -8.45 -30.19 -1.60
N GLU A 421 -9.38 -29.51 -2.28
CA GLU A 421 -9.11 -28.77 -3.51
C GLU A 421 -8.43 -27.42 -3.23
N TYR A 422 -7.30 -27.17 -3.89
CA TYR A 422 -6.58 -25.90 -3.87
C TYR A 422 -6.88 -25.07 -5.13
N PRO A 423 -7.02 -23.72 -5.04
CA PRO A 423 -6.90 -22.88 -3.84
C PRO A 423 -8.19 -22.79 -3.00
N ALA A 424 -9.29 -23.44 -3.38
CA ALA A 424 -10.61 -23.31 -2.74
C ALA A 424 -10.58 -23.53 -1.21
N VAL A 425 -9.77 -24.48 -0.73
CA VAL A 425 -9.54 -24.78 0.69
C VAL A 425 -9.07 -23.57 1.52
N LEU A 426 -8.42 -22.57 0.91
CA LEU A 426 -8.00 -21.35 1.63
C LEU A 426 -9.19 -20.53 2.14
N ALA A 427 -10.39 -20.71 1.57
CA ALA A 427 -11.60 -20.01 2.01
C ALA A 427 -12.15 -20.54 3.35
N THR A 428 -11.73 -21.73 3.83
CA THR A 428 -12.17 -22.29 5.12
C THR A 428 -11.36 -21.79 6.31
N GLY A 429 -10.12 -21.34 6.07
CA GLY A 429 -9.19 -20.83 7.07
C GLY A 429 -9.45 -19.39 7.46
N THR A 430 -9.40 -19.05 8.74
CA THR A 430 -9.36 -17.65 9.18
C THR A 430 -8.03 -17.01 8.79
N PHE A 431 -6.95 -17.74 9.01
CA PHE A 431 -5.57 -17.40 8.68
C PHE A 431 -4.98 -18.42 7.69
N CYS A 432 -4.09 -17.97 6.80
CA CYS A 432 -3.45 -18.81 5.79
C CYS A 432 -1.94 -18.60 5.79
N LEU A 433 -1.17 -19.68 5.95
CA LEU A 433 0.29 -19.60 6.07
C LEU A 433 0.96 -19.24 4.73
N VAL A 434 1.86 -18.26 4.79
CA VAL A 434 2.80 -17.87 3.74
C VAL A 434 4.21 -18.02 4.30
N ALA A 435 4.67 -19.26 4.36
CA ALA A 435 5.99 -19.66 4.83
C ALA A 435 7.07 -19.47 3.76
N ARG A 436 8.31 -19.25 4.21
CA ARG A 436 9.52 -19.26 3.39
C ARG A 436 9.65 -20.59 2.64
N GLY A 437 9.66 -20.54 1.31
CA GLY A 437 10.02 -21.69 0.47
C GLY A 437 11.38 -21.51 -0.19
N VAL A 438 11.70 -22.40 -1.13
CA VAL A 438 12.90 -22.29 -1.99
C VAL A 438 12.89 -20.99 -2.82
N ARG A 439 11.71 -20.50 -3.18
CA ARG A 439 11.48 -19.15 -3.71
C ARG A 439 10.75 -18.33 -2.64
N LEU A 440 11.18 -17.08 -2.43
CA LEU A 440 10.56 -16.16 -1.46
C LEU A 440 9.15 -15.72 -1.90
N GLY A 441 9.05 -15.19 -3.13
CA GLY A 441 7.77 -14.81 -3.72
C GLY A 441 6.98 -16.04 -4.15
N GLN A 442 5.69 -16.10 -3.78
CA GLN A 442 4.81 -17.22 -4.10
C GLN A 442 3.36 -16.75 -4.35
N PRO A 443 2.62 -17.41 -5.26
CA PRO A 443 1.19 -17.11 -5.51
C PRO A 443 0.31 -17.20 -4.28
N THR A 444 0.65 -18.06 -3.30
CA THR A 444 -0.15 -18.31 -2.09
C THR A 444 -0.49 -17.04 -1.30
N LEU A 445 0.35 -15.99 -1.36
CA LEU A 445 0.02 -14.70 -0.74
C LEU A 445 -1.22 -14.07 -1.38
N LEU A 446 -1.26 -13.98 -2.72
CA LEU A 446 -2.44 -13.45 -3.43
C LEU A 446 -3.63 -14.40 -3.35
N GLU A 447 -3.40 -15.71 -3.42
CA GLU A 447 -4.47 -16.72 -3.37
C GLU A 447 -5.16 -16.73 -1.99
N ALA A 448 -4.42 -16.52 -0.90
CA ALA A 448 -4.98 -16.32 0.44
C ALA A 448 -5.83 -15.04 0.51
N MET A 449 -5.31 -13.92 0.01
CA MET A 449 -6.03 -12.63 -0.01
C MET A 449 -7.31 -12.70 -0.88
N ALA A 450 -7.24 -13.34 -2.06
CA ALA A 450 -8.37 -13.57 -2.94
C ALA A 450 -9.46 -14.44 -2.30
N ALA A 451 -9.05 -15.47 -1.55
CA ALA A 451 -9.93 -16.29 -0.72
C ALA A 451 -10.44 -15.57 0.54
N GLY A 452 -10.07 -14.30 0.79
CA GLY A 452 -10.46 -13.51 1.97
C GLY A 452 -9.91 -14.06 3.29
N CYS A 453 -8.81 -14.82 3.21
CA CYS A 453 -8.05 -15.38 4.32
C CYS A 453 -6.96 -14.39 4.75
N ILE A 454 -6.72 -14.20 6.05
CA ILE A 454 -5.65 -13.31 6.52
C ILE A 454 -4.30 -14.02 6.31
N PRO A 455 -3.35 -13.48 5.53
CA PRO A 455 -2.04 -14.08 5.39
C PRO A 455 -1.27 -14.08 6.71
N VAL A 456 -0.59 -15.19 7.01
CA VAL A 456 0.40 -15.29 8.09
C VAL A 456 1.76 -15.40 7.45
N VAL A 457 2.49 -14.29 7.39
CA VAL A 457 3.77 -14.21 6.70
C VAL A 457 4.87 -14.70 7.64
N MET A 458 5.48 -15.82 7.29
CA MET A 458 6.60 -16.44 7.99
C MET A 458 7.79 -16.60 7.05
N ALA A 459 8.38 -15.46 6.69
CA ALA A 459 9.62 -15.34 5.94
C ALA A 459 10.32 -14.04 6.37
N ASP A 460 11.42 -14.16 7.14
CA ASP A 460 11.94 -13.03 7.94
C ASP A 460 12.44 -11.86 7.10
N ASN A 461 12.96 -12.17 5.90
CA ASN A 461 13.62 -11.25 4.98
C ASN A 461 12.85 -11.06 3.65
N TYR A 462 11.61 -11.50 3.56
CA TYR A 462 10.77 -11.30 2.37
C TYR A 462 10.26 -9.85 2.30
N VAL A 463 10.63 -9.13 1.24
CA VAL A 463 10.11 -7.78 0.97
C VAL A 463 8.72 -7.88 0.36
N LEU A 464 7.70 -7.60 1.19
CA LEU A 464 6.30 -7.74 0.78
C LEU A 464 5.92 -6.78 -0.37
N PRO A 465 4.97 -7.18 -1.25
CA PRO A 465 4.55 -6.37 -2.38
C PRO A 465 4.06 -4.98 -1.97
N PHE A 466 4.52 -3.95 -2.68
CA PHE A 466 4.23 -2.54 -2.40
C PHE A 466 4.45 -2.14 -0.93
N GLY A 467 5.40 -2.75 -0.22
CA GLY A 467 5.61 -2.55 1.22
C GLY A 467 5.92 -1.11 1.66
N ASP A 468 6.36 -0.24 0.74
CA ASP A 468 6.57 1.19 1.01
C ASP A 468 5.26 2.00 1.02
N LEU A 469 4.19 1.43 0.43
CA LEU A 469 2.88 2.06 0.27
C LEU A 469 1.80 1.40 1.14
N LEU A 470 1.82 0.07 1.23
CA LEU A 470 0.82 -0.74 1.91
C LEU A 470 1.27 -1.12 3.32
N ASP A 471 0.43 -0.83 4.29
CA ASP A 471 0.63 -1.20 5.69
C ASP A 471 0.27 -2.67 5.91
N TRP A 472 1.29 -3.51 5.85
CA TRP A 472 1.13 -4.96 5.99
C TRP A 472 0.74 -5.40 7.41
N GLU A 473 0.85 -4.55 8.44
CA GLU A 473 0.34 -4.83 9.80
C GLU A 473 -1.21 -4.72 9.87
N LEU A 474 -1.83 -4.08 8.87
CA LEU A 474 -3.29 -4.08 8.68
C LEU A 474 -3.78 -5.28 7.84
N LEU A 475 -2.88 -5.96 7.12
CA LEU A 475 -3.20 -6.96 6.10
C LEU A 475 -2.85 -8.39 6.52
N ALA A 476 -1.78 -8.57 7.28
CA ALA A 476 -1.20 -9.88 7.59
C ALA A 476 -0.76 -9.95 9.06
N VAL A 477 -0.64 -11.18 9.58
CA VAL A 477 0.08 -11.45 10.83
C VAL A 477 1.50 -11.83 10.47
N ARG A 478 2.50 -11.12 10.98
CA ARG A 478 3.92 -11.46 10.77
C ARG A 478 4.42 -12.33 11.91
N LEU A 479 5.09 -13.43 11.58
CA LEU A 479 5.70 -14.34 12.56
C LEU A 479 7.12 -14.69 12.12
N TYR A 480 8.10 -14.51 13.00
CA TYR A 480 9.48 -14.89 12.72
C TYR A 480 9.60 -16.41 12.52
N GLU A 481 10.43 -16.87 11.59
CA GLU A 481 10.62 -18.28 11.26
C GLU A 481 11.06 -19.13 12.49
N ALA A 482 11.80 -18.52 13.42
CA ALA A 482 12.18 -19.15 14.69
C ALA A 482 11.00 -19.39 15.66
N HIS A 483 9.92 -18.61 15.53
CA HIS A 483 8.75 -18.63 16.42
C HIS A 483 7.55 -19.40 15.84
N LEU A 484 7.73 -20.18 14.77
CA LEU A 484 6.69 -21.07 14.23
C LEU A 484 5.99 -21.91 15.31
N HIS A 485 6.75 -22.38 16.30
CA HIS A 485 6.24 -23.15 17.43
C HIS A 485 5.18 -22.41 18.31
N THR A 486 5.06 -21.08 18.22
CA THR A 486 4.05 -20.28 18.92
C THR A 486 2.88 -19.82 18.04
N ILE A 487 2.76 -20.31 16.80
CA ILE A 487 1.77 -19.80 15.83
C ILE A 487 0.32 -19.86 16.34
N VAL A 488 -0.13 -20.97 16.92
CA VAL A 488 -1.52 -21.09 17.42
C VAL A 488 -1.81 -20.15 18.60
N PRO A 489 -0.98 -20.07 19.67
CA PRO A 489 -1.12 -19.04 20.70
C PRO A 489 -1.18 -17.60 20.16
N VAL A 490 -0.35 -17.26 19.17
CA VAL A 490 -0.32 -15.92 18.55
C VAL A 490 -1.61 -15.66 17.77
N LEU A 491 -2.10 -16.60 16.95
CA LEU A 491 -3.32 -16.42 16.16
C LEU A 491 -4.58 -16.38 17.04
N ARG A 492 -4.63 -17.13 18.14
CA ARG A 492 -5.71 -17.07 19.15
C ARG A 492 -5.75 -15.74 19.92
N ALA A 493 -4.64 -15.03 20.02
CA ALA A 493 -4.58 -13.72 20.68
C ALA A 493 -5.18 -12.58 19.85
N VAL A 494 -5.43 -12.80 18.55
CA VAL A 494 -6.10 -11.83 17.67
C VAL A 494 -7.61 -11.85 17.94
N SER A 495 -8.18 -10.73 18.37
CA SER A 495 -9.61 -10.64 18.68
C SER A 495 -10.49 -10.83 17.44
N ALA A 496 -11.73 -11.31 17.63
CA ALA A 496 -12.68 -11.48 16.53
C ALA A 496 -13.00 -10.17 15.78
N GLU A 497 -13.03 -9.05 16.51
CA GLU A 497 -13.14 -7.70 15.93
C GLU A 497 -11.95 -7.37 15.03
N ARG A 498 -10.71 -7.60 15.51
CA ARG A 498 -9.50 -7.39 14.71
C ARG A 498 -9.44 -8.32 13.49
N VAL A 499 -9.89 -9.56 13.61
CA VAL A 499 -10.02 -10.49 12.47
C VAL A 499 -11.01 -9.94 11.42
N ALA A 500 -12.14 -9.36 11.85
CA ALA A 500 -13.10 -8.74 10.93
C ALA A 500 -12.52 -7.51 10.23
N GLU A 501 -11.83 -6.62 10.96
CA GLU A 501 -11.10 -5.48 10.39
C GLU A 501 -10.07 -5.92 9.33
N MET A 502 -9.18 -6.84 9.69
CA MET A 502 -8.11 -7.32 8.80
C MET A 502 -8.68 -7.98 7.55
N ARG A 503 -9.79 -8.73 7.64
CA ARG A 503 -10.43 -9.34 6.47
C ARG A 503 -11.12 -8.32 5.56
N ALA A 504 -11.75 -7.30 6.13
CA ALA A 504 -12.28 -6.18 5.34
C ALA A 504 -11.15 -5.43 4.61
N GLN A 505 -10.03 -5.19 5.30
CA GLN A 505 -8.86 -4.52 4.75
C GLN A 505 -8.17 -5.34 3.65
N VAL A 506 -7.93 -6.63 3.89
CA VAL A 506 -7.40 -7.57 2.88
C VAL A 506 -8.26 -7.57 1.62
N ARG A 507 -9.60 -7.60 1.77
CA ARG A 507 -10.53 -7.57 0.63
C ARG A 507 -10.42 -6.25 -0.15
N TYR A 508 -10.39 -5.11 0.54
CA TYR A 508 -10.24 -3.78 -0.06
C TYR A 508 -8.93 -3.65 -0.85
N VAL A 509 -7.80 -3.95 -0.21
CA VAL A 509 -6.46 -3.84 -0.83
C VAL A 509 -6.31 -4.81 -1.99
N TYR A 510 -6.78 -6.06 -1.85
CA TYR A 510 -6.77 -7.03 -2.94
C TYR A 510 -7.57 -6.54 -4.15
N GLN A 511 -8.82 -6.12 -3.95
CA GLN A 511 -9.69 -5.63 -5.04
C GLN A 511 -9.15 -4.37 -5.71
N ARG A 512 -8.46 -3.51 -4.97
CA ARG A 512 -7.96 -2.23 -5.50
C ARG A 512 -6.67 -2.38 -6.30
N TYR A 513 -5.69 -3.14 -5.78
CA TYR A 513 -4.30 -3.16 -6.27
C TYR A 513 -3.82 -4.52 -6.82
N PHE A 514 -4.44 -5.64 -6.44
CA PHE A 514 -3.91 -6.99 -6.73
C PHE A 514 -4.84 -7.89 -7.57
N ALA A 515 -6.08 -7.48 -7.84
CA ALA A 515 -7.10 -8.33 -8.45
C ALA A 515 -6.86 -8.72 -9.92
N SER A 516 -6.00 -8.01 -10.65
CA SER A 516 -5.59 -8.35 -12.02
C SER A 516 -4.15 -7.89 -12.27
N LEU A 517 -3.56 -8.39 -13.36
CA LEU A 517 -2.21 -8.00 -13.76
C LEU A 517 -2.12 -6.51 -14.11
N GLU A 518 -3.15 -5.98 -14.78
CA GLU A 518 -3.34 -4.54 -15.05
C GLU A 518 -3.29 -3.73 -13.74
N ARG A 519 -4.01 -4.13 -12.69
CA ARG A 519 -3.98 -3.44 -11.39
C ARG A 519 -2.61 -3.45 -10.73
N ILE A 520 -1.89 -4.57 -10.80
CA ILE A 520 -0.52 -4.67 -10.27
C ILE A 520 0.41 -3.73 -11.02
N VAL A 521 0.33 -3.71 -12.36
CA VAL A 521 1.16 -2.84 -13.22
C VAL A 521 0.87 -1.36 -12.95
N LEU A 522 -0.40 -0.95 -12.97
CA LEU A 522 -0.79 0.43 -12.71
C LEU A 522 -0.38 0.87 -11.30
N THR A 523 -0.53 0.02 -10.29
CA THR A 523 -0.06 0.31 -8.90
C THR A 523 1.46 0.51 -8.86
N ALA A 524 2.23 -0.30 -9.59
CA ALA A 524 3.68 -0.13 -9.69
C ALA A 524 4.07 1.19 -10.38
N LEU A 525 3.32 1.60 -11.43
CA LEU A 525 3.54 2.90 -12.08
C LEU A 525 3.14 4.08 -11.20
N GLU A 526 2.05 3.96 -10.43
CA GLU A 526 1.67 4.97 -9.43
C GLU A 526 2.75 5.10 -8.34
N GLN A 527 3.35 4.00 -7.87
CA GLN A 527 4.47 4.05 -6.93
C GLN A 527 5.70 4.77 -7.51
N LEU A 528 6.07 4.46 -8.76
CA LEU A 528 7.17 5.12 -9.45
C LEU A 528 6.89 6.62 -9.63
N ASN A 529 5.65 6.98 -9.99
CA ASN A 529 5.23 8.37 -10.14
C ASN A 529 5.32 9.14 -8.82
N ASP A 530 4.87 8.55 -7.71
CA ASP A 530 4.92 9.16 -6.38
C ASP A 530 6.37 9.31 -5.88
N ARG A 531 7.29 8.40 -6.23
CA ARG A 531 8.73 8.54 -5.96
C ARG A 531 9.40 9.62 -6.81
N ILE A 532 9.04 9.74 -8.09
CA ILE A 532 9.64 10.71 -9.03
C ILE A 532 9.10 12.13 -8.82
N PHE A 533 7.85 12.28 -8.37
CA PHE A 533 7.23 13.57 -8.03
C PHE A 533 6.75 13.61 -6.57
N PRO A 534 7.65 13.63 -5.56
CA PRO A 534 7.28 13.54 -4.15
C PRO A 534 6.29 14.61 -3.67
N HIS A 535 6.31 15.80 -4.28
CA HIS A 535 5.39 16.90 -3.94
C HIS A 535 3.92 16.65 -4.35
N ARG A 536 3.68 15.72 -5.28
CA ARG A 536 2.33 15.21 -5.64
C ARG A 536 2.08 13.77 -5.17
N SER A 537 2.96 13.20 -4.34
CA SER A 537 2.82 11.82 -3.86
C SER A 537 1.49 11.60 -3.13
N ARG A 538 0.87 10.45 -3.37
CA ARG A 538 -0.37 10.06 -2.69
C ARG A 538 -0.06 9.76 -1.23
N SER A 539 -0.86 10.30 -0.31
CA SER A 539 -0.65 10.08 1.12
C SER A 539 -0.89 8.62 1.52
N TYR A 540 -0.31 8.18 2.64
CA TYR A 540 -0.57 6.88 3.27
C TYR A 540 -2.07 6.52 3.33
N LEU A 541 -2.95 7.51 3.54
CA LEU A 541 -4.40 7.31 3.60
C LEU A 541 -4.99 6.92 2.24
N HIS A 542 -4.48 7.44 1.12
CA HIS A 542 -4.91 7.02 -0.22
C HIS A 542 -4.65 5.53 -0.44
N TRP A 543 -3.47 5.07 0.00
CA TRP A 543 -3.04 3.69 -0.16
C TRP A 543 -3.81 2.73 0.77
N ASN A 544 -3.97 3.09 2.04
CA ASN A 544 -4.40 2.18 3.09
C ASN A 544 -5.84 2.38 3.59
N VAL A 545 -6.56 3.44 3.21
CA VAL A 545 -7.90 3.72 3.74
C VAL A 545 -8.94 3.67 2.62
N GLY A 546 -9.91 2.77 2.76
CA GLY A 546 -11.03 2.65 1.83
C GLY A 546 -12.04 3.78 1.95
N PRO A 547 -12.77 4.13 0.86
CA PRO A 547 -13.74 5.23 0.87
C PRO A 547 -14.95 4.98 1.80
N ALA A 548 -15.19 3.74 2.23
CA ALA A 548 -16.19 3.37 3.23
C ALA A 548 -15.66 3.38 4.67
N ALA A 549 -14.34 3.48 4.87
CA ALA A 549 -13.75 3.62 6.19
C ALA A 549 -13.88 5.09 6.60
N GLY A 550 -14.75 5.35 7.58
CA GLY A 550 -14.98 6.69 8.17
C GLY A 550 -13.80 7.18 9.00
N VAL A 551 -12.58 7.12 8.45
CA VAL A 551 -11.35 7.51 9.12
C VAL A 551 -11.10 8.98 8.89
N THR A 552 -11.15 9.71 9.98
CA THR A 552 -10.78 11.11 10.08
C THR A 552 -9.30 11.30 9.72
N ARG A 553 -9.04 12.28 8.85
CA ARG A 553 -7.77 12.45 8.15
C ARG A 553 -6.79 13.27 8.98
N ASN A 554 -5.60 12.77 9.25
CA ASN A 554 -4.51 13.61 9.72
C ASN A 554 -4.14 14.61 8.59
N PRO A 555 -4.38 15.92 8.77
CA PRO A 555 -4.27 16.91 7.69
C PRO A 555 -2.92 17.63 7.70
N LEU A 556 -2.00 17.21 8.57
CA LEU A 556 -0.70 17.82 8.78
C LEU A 556 0.35 17.19 7.84
N PHE A 557 0.61 17.88 6.73
CA PHE A 557 1.76 17.62 5.86
C PHE A 557 3.04 18.12 6.54
N LEU A 558 3.61 17.28 7.41
CA LEU A 558 4.82 17.62 8.18
C LEU A 558 6.02 16.79 7.71
N PRO A 559 7.23 17.38 7.71
CA PRO A 559 8.45 16.60 7.54
C PRO A 559 8.60 15.59 8.67
N LEU A 560 9.27 14.46 8.38
CA LEU A 560 9.39 13.32 9.30
C LEU A 560 9.94 13.71 10.69
N ILE A 561 10.73 14.80 10.75
CA ILE A 561 11.10 15.49 11.99
C ILE A 561 10.92 16.99 11.76
N ALA A 562 10.18 17.70 12.62
CA ALA A 562 9.95 19.14 12.49
C ALA A 562 11.26 19.95 12.60
N PRO A 563 11.45 21.08 11.88
CA PRO A 563 12.73 21.80 11.89
C PRO A 563 13.08 22.45 13.23
N LYS A 564 14.27 22.16 13.77
CA LYS A 564 14.68 22.66 15.10
C LYS A 564 14.68 24.19 15.22
N ALA A 565 15.08 24.87 14.14
CA ALA A 565 15.25 26.33 14.10
C ALA A 565 13.96 27.12 14.37
N GLN A 566 12.79 26.53 14.15
CA GLN A 566 11.51 27.19 14.39
C GLN A 566 11.21 27.39 15.89
N GLY A 567 11.71 26.51 16.77
CA GLY A 567 11.39 26.55 18.19
C GLY A 567 9.88 26.41 18.46
N PHE A 568 9.42 26.93 19.61
CA PHE A 568 8.01 26.90 20.01
C PHE A 568 7.55 28.21 20.66
N THR A 569 6.23 28.42 20.68
CA THR A 569 5.57 29.50 21.44
C THR A 569 4.90 28.92 22.67
N ALA A 570 5.18 29.47 23.85
CA ALA A 570 4.50 29.09 25.08
C ALA A 570 3.23 29.93 25.28
N VAL A 571 2.10 29.26 25.50
CA VAL A 571 0.79 29.87 25.76
C VAL A 571 0.39 29.56 27.20
N ILE A 572 0.29 30.62 28.00
CA ILE A 572 0.02 30.54 29.45
C ILE A 572 -1.37 31.14 29.69
N LEU A 573 -2.35 30.33 30.10
CA LEU A 573 -3.63 30.84 30.56
C LEU A 573 -3.51 31.23 32.03
N THR A 574 -3.90 32.45 32.39
CA THR A 574 -3.82 32.90 33.79
C THR A 574 -5.11 33.51 34.31
N TYR A 575 -5.42 33.21 35.57
CA TYR A 575 -6.53 33.80 36.32
C TYR A 575 -6.11 34.08 37.77
N ASP A 576 -5.78 35.35 38.05
CA ASP A 576 -5.53 35.88 39.40
C ASP A 576 -4.34 35.26 40.19
N ARG A 577 -3.36 34.67 39.50
CA ARG A 577 -2.18 34.01 40.09
C ARG A 577 -0.86 34.66 39.63
N LEU A 578 -0.65 35.92 40.01
CA LEU A 578 0.49 36.72 39.52
C LEU A 578 1.87 36.18 39.93
N GLU A 579 2.03 35.72 41.18
CA GLU A 579 3.34 35.28 41.68
C GLU A 579 3.85 34.03 40.95
N SER A 580 3.00 33.00 40.82
CA SER A 580 3.35 31.77 40.10
C SER A 580 3.56 32.02 38.61
N LEU A 581 2.74 32.89 37.99
CA LEU A 581 2.91 33.36 36.62
C LEU A 581 4.28 34.03 36.40
N TYR A 582 4.72 34.91 37.31
CA TYR A 582 6.01 35.59 37.18
C TYR A 582 7.19 34.61 37.33
N ILE A 583 7.10 33.65 38.25
CA ILE A 583 8.10 32.57 38.40
C ILE A 583 8.13 31.72 37.13
N LEU A 584 6.97 31.37 36.58
CA LEU A 584 6.86 30.58 35.34
C LEU A 584 7.46 31.30 34.14
N ILE A 585 7.15 32.59 33.94
CA ILE A 585 7.72 33.41 32.85
C ILE A 585 9.25 33.47 32.94
N GLN A 586 9.81 33.64 34.15
CA GLN A 586 11.27 33.63 34.34
C GLN A 586 11.90 32.27 33.99
N LYS A 587 11.25 31.16 34.33
CA LYS A 587 11.73 29.81 34.00
C LYS A 587 11.61 29.48 32.52
N LEU A 588 10.49 29.82 31.89
CA LEU A 588 10.30 29.62 30.46
C LEU A 588 11.34 30.42 29.65
N ALA A 589 11.65 31.65 30.07
CA ALA A 589 12.63 32.51 29.40
C ALA A 589 14.06 31.91 29.31
N THR A 590 14.42 30.91 30.13
CA THR A 590 15.72 30.23 30.05
C THR A 590 15.74 29.04 29.09
N VAL A 591 14.58 28.59 28.57
CA VAL A 591 14.51 27.48 27.61
C VAL A 591 15.12 27.90 26.27
N PRO A 592 16.12 27.17 25.72
CA PRO A 592 16.77 27.54 24.47
C PRO A 592 15.79 27.67 23.29
N SER A 593 14.96 26.65 23.07
CA SER A 593 14.04 26.53 21.93
C SER A 593 12.76 27.38 22.03
N LEU A 594 12.54 28.13 23.12
CA LEU A 594 11.40 29.04 23.23
C LEU A 594 11.60 30.28 22.35
N GLN A 595 10.66 30.60 21.47
CA GLN A 595 10.71 31.83 20.66
C GLN A 595 9.92 32.99 21.28
N LYS A 596 8.72 32.71 21.79
CA LYS A 596 7.76 33.72 22.23
C LYS A 596 6.88 33.20 23.36
N MET A 597 6.50 34.07 24.29
CA MET A 597 5.48 33.81 25.29
C MET A 597 4.23 34.62 25.04
N LEU A 598 3.08 33.96 25.15
CA LEU A 598 1.76 34.56 25.09
C LEU A 598 1.01 34.28 26.40
N VAL A 599 0.76 35.34 27.17
CA VAL A 599 -0.07 35.29 28.38
C VAL A 599 -1.51 35.64 28.01
N VAL A 600 -2.37 34.63 28.08
CA VAL A 600 -3.81 34.75 27.88
C VAL A 600 -4.43 35.13 29.23
N TRP A 601 -4.67 36.43 29.40
CA TRP A 601 -5.17 37.01 30.64
C TRP A 601 -6.69 36.84 30.74
N ASN A 602 -7.10 35.88 31.57
CA ASN A 602 -8.48 35.39 31.58
C ASN A 602 -9.40 36.10 32.59
N ASN A 603 -8.90 37.13 33.27
CA ASN A 603 -9.64 37.88 34.30
C ASN A 603 -10.22 39.19 33.73
N GLN A 604 -11.55 39.32 33.68
CA GLN A 604 -12.23 40.54 33.20
C GLN A 604 -12.48 41.56 34.32
N ARG A 605 -12.35 41.17 35.60
CA ARG A 605 -12.56 42.06 36.76
C ARG A 605 -11.29 42.83 37.12
N LYS A 606 -10.12 42.29 36.81
CA LYS A 606 -8.80 42.89 37.03
C LYS A 606 -8.10 43.04 35.68
N ALA A 607 -7.69 44.25 35.33
CA ALA A 607 -6.82 44.47 34.17
C ALA A 607 -5.44 43.81 34.38
N PRO A 608 -4.74 43.39 33.31
CA PRO A 608 -3.36 42.92 33.44
C PRO A 608 -2.46 44.02 34.04
N PRO A 609 -1.44 43.66 34.84
CA PRO A 609 -0.49 44.63 35.39
C PRO A 609 0.21 45.44 34.29
N HIS A 610 0.66 46.64 34.63
CA HIS A 610 1.47 47.45 33.70
C HIS A 610 2.72 46.67 33.25
N PRO A 611 3.10 46.67 31.96
CA PRO A 611 4.20 45.84 31.45
C PRO A 611 5.55 45.97 32.19
N SER A 612 5.79 47.10 32.86
CA SER A 612 7.00 47.31 33.69
C SER A 612 7.06 46.46 34.97
N LEU A 613 5.93 45.86 35.38
CA LEU A 613 5.84 44.97 36.55
C LEU A 613 6.10 43.50 36.20
N PHE A 614 6.07 43.14 34.91
CA PHE A 614 6.42 41.80 34.46
C PHE A 614 7.94 41.57 34.55
N PRO A 615 8.39 40.31 34.73
CA PRO A 615 9.81 39.98 34.75
C PRO A 615 10.55 40.49 33.51
N LYS A 616 11.72 41.13 33.72
CA LYS A 616 12.61 41.53 32.62
C LYS A 616 13.33 40.29 32.07
N ILE A 617 13.00 39.92 30.85
CA ILE A 617 13.46 38.68 30.19
C ILE A 617 13.99 38.96 28.78
N GLY A 618 14.83 38.06 28.26
CA GLY A 618 15.41 38.16 26.92
C GLY A 618 14.56 37.58 25.79
N LYS A 619 13.33 37.12 26.06
CA LYS A 619 12.41 36.51 25.09
C LYS A 619 11.16 37.39 24.92
N PRO A 620 10.62 37.57 23.70
CA PRO A 620 9.37 38.29 23.47
C PRO A 620 8.19 37.78 24.31
N LEU A 621 7.45 38.71 24.92
CA LEU A 621 6.28 38.45 25.76
C LEU A 621 5.11 39.32 25.29
N LYS A 622 3.98 38.67 24.96
CA LYS A 622 2.71 39.32 24.64
C LYS A 622 1.69 38.98 25.73
N ILE A 623 0.84 39.95 26.08
CA ILE A 623 -0.32 39.76 26.95
C ILE A 623 -1.57 40.05 26.13
N ILE A 624 -2.54 39.15 26.15
CA ILE A 624 -3.86 39.33 25.51
C ILE A 624 -4.94 39.16 26.57
N GLN A 625 -5.73 40.21 26.79
CA GLN A 625 -6.88 40.17 27.70
C GLN A 625 -8.10 39.61 26.96
N THR A 626 -8.70 38.55 27.51
CA THR A 626 -9.86 37.89 26.90
C THR A 626 -11.16 38.57 27.29
N ALA A 627 -12.17 38.52 26.40
CA ALA A 627 -13.48 39.12 26.63
C ALA A 627 -14.31 38.40 27.72
N ALA A 628 -14.01 37.13 28.00
CA ALA A 628 -14.70 36.32 29.00
C ALA A 628 -13.77 35.20 29.54
N ASN A 629 -13.90 34.88 30.82
CA ASN A 629 -13.19 33.78 31.48
C ASN A 629 -13.66 32.43 30.92
N ARG A 630 -12.85 31.81 30.05
CA ARG A 630 -13.09 30.48 29.46
C ARG A 630 -11.80 29.70 29.41
N LEU A 631 -11.84 28.39 29.68
CA LEU A 631 -10.62 27.55 29.58
C LEU A 631 -10.15 27.39 28.13
N SER A 632 -11.07 27.33 27.16
CA SER A 632 -10.75 27.18 25.73
C SER A 632 -9.96 28.35 25.13
N ASN A 633 -9.90 29.51 25.80
CA ASN A 633 -9.15 30.68 25.33
C ASN A 633 -7.65 30.40 25.12
N ARG A 634 -7.08 29.35 25.73
CA ARG A 634 -5.70 28.90 25.50
C ARG A 634 -5.48 28.23 24.13
N PHE A 635 -6.55 27.79 23.47
CA PHE A 635 -6.53 27.13 22.17
C PHE A 635 -7.02 28.02 21.03
N TYR A 636 -7.29 29.30 21.29
CA TYR A 636 -7.62 30.24 20.22
C TYR A 636 -6.40 30.46 19.32
N PRO A 637 -6.53 30.46 17.98
CA PRO A 637 -5.41 30.65 17.05
C PRO A 637 -5.05 32.14 16.95
N TYR A 638 -4.42 32.69 18.00
CA TYR A 638 -3.93 34.07 18.01
C TYR A 638 -2.86 34.30 16.93
N GLU A 639 -2.92 35.44 16.25
CA GLU A 639 -1.99 35.83 15.18
C GLU A 639 -0.53 35.88 15.64
N GLU A 640 -0.28 36.14 16.92
CA GLU A 640 1.07 36.12 17.49
C GLU A 640 1.73 34.73 17.54
N ILE A 641 0.98 33.64 17.32
CA ILE A 641 1.50 32.26 17.33
C ILE A 641 2.04 31.90 15.94
N GLU A 642 3.28 32.32 15.67
CA GLU A 642 3.96 32.08 14.39
C GLU A 642 4.52 30.64 14.28
N THR A 643 4.96 30.05 15.39
CA THR A 643 5.62 28.72 15.44
C THR A 643 4.64 27.56 15.26
N GLU A 644 5.03 26.52 14.52
CA GLU A 644 4.21 25.30 14.38
C GLU A 644 3.96 24.59 15.72
N ALA A 645 4.95 24.59 16.63
CA ALA A 645 4.81 24.07 17.98
C ALA A 645 4.21 25.10 18.94
N ILE A 646 3.20 24.69 19.71
CA ILE A 646 2.69 25.39 20.88
C ILE A 646 3.02 24.56 22.12
N LEU A 647 3.57 25.17 23.17
CA LEU A 647 3.54 24.65 24.53
C LEU A 647 2.37 25.30 25.27
N THR A 648 1.28 24.57 25.56
CA THR A 648 0.30 25.05 26.56
C THR A 648 0.74 24.63 27.95
N ILE A 649 0.69 25.58 28.88
CA ILE A 649 1.12 25.37 30.27
C ILE A 649 0.25 26.18 31.24
N ASP A 650 -0.13 25.57 32.36
CA ASP A 650 -0.89 26.23 33.43
C ASP A 650 0.00 27.17 34.26
N ASP A 651 -0.59 28.25 34.78
CA ASP A 651 0.12 29.32 35.51
C ASP A 651 0.68 28.92 36.90
N ASP A 652 0.45 27.68 37.35
CA ASP A 652 1.01 27.09 38.57
C ASP A 652 2.08 25.99 38.31
N ILE A 653 2.41 25.67 37.06
CA ILE A 653 3.38 24.61 36.70
C ILE A 653 4.83 25.12 36.76
N VAL A 654 5.22 25.61 37.92
CA VAL A 654 6.57 26.15 38.20
C VAL A 654 7.65 25.08 38.43
N MET A 655 7.32 23.79 38.33
CA MET A 655 8.19 22.67 38.73
C MET A 655 9.05 22.07 37.61
N LEU A 656 8.72 22.32 36.33
CA LEU A 656 9.50 21.84 35.19
C LEU A 656 10.80 22.65 35.01
N THR A 657 11.86 21.97 34.60
CA THR A 657 13.17 22.56 34.29
C THR A 657 13.29 22.92 32.81
N ALA A 658 14.29 23.73 32.46
CA ALA A 658 14.53 24.13 31.07
C ALA A 658 14.89 22.92 30.18
N ASP A 659 15.69 21.98 30.69
CA ASP A 659 16.06 20.74 30.02
C ASP A 659 14.83 19.86 29.73
N GLU A 660 13.94 19.67 30.71
CA GLU A 660 12.71 18.88 30.53
C GLU A 660 11.82 19.48 29.43
N LEU A 661 11.70 20.80 29.36
CA LEU A 661 10.93 21.50 28.32
C LEU A 661 11.61 21.46 26.94
N ASP A 662 12.93 21.63 26.86
CA ASP A 662 13.68 21.50 25.59
C ASP A 662 13.60 20.06 25.07
N PHE A 663 13.69 19.05 25.95
CA PHE A 663 13.50 17.65 25.58
C PHE A 663 12.06 17.34 25.16
N GLY A 664 11.05 17.87 25.86
CA GLY A 664 9.65 17.73 25.46
C GLY A 664 9.37 18.30 24.07
N TYR A 665 10.01 19.44 23.73
CA TYR A 665 9.98 20.00 22.38
C TYR A 665 10.71 19.10 21.37
N GLU A 666 11.90 18.56 21.69
CA GLU A 666 12.62 17.63 20.81
C GLU A 666 11.81 16.35 20.53
N VAL A 667 11.12 15.78 21.52
CA VAL A 667 10.18 14.65 21.34
C VAL A 667 8.98 15.05 20.49
N TRP A 668 8.43 16.26 20.68
CA TRP A 668 7.37 16.76 19.81
C TRP A 668 7.83 16.89 18.36
N ARG A 669 9.10 17.27 18.09
CA ARG A 669 9.62 17.35 16.72
C ARG A 669 9.62 15.99 16.00
N GLU A 670 9.78 14.88 16.71
CA GLU A 670 9.69 13.52 16.16
C GLU A 670 8.25 13.04 15.98
N TYR A 671 7.29 13.61 16.73
CA TYR A 671 5.87 13.24 16.72
C TYR A 671 4.95 14.46 16.61
N PRO A 672 5.13 15.34 15.60
CA PRO A 672 4.52 16.68 15.63
C PRO A 672 3.02 16.67 15.34
N ASP A 673 2.49 15.54 14.85
CA ASP A 673 1.06 15.28 14.72
C ASP A 673 0.36 14.94 16.04
N ARG A 674 1.10 14.62 17.10
CA ARG A 674 0.56 14.18 18.39
C ARG A 674 0.67 15.25 19.49
N ILE A 675 -0.10 15.05 20.55
CA ILE A 675 0.09 15.76 21.82
C ILE A 675 1.26 15.08 22.55
N VAL A 676 2.27 15.85 22.93
CA VAL A 676 3.48 15.37 23.62
C VAL A 676 3.64 16.11 24.94
N GLY A 677 3.64 15.44 26.08
CA GLY A 677 3.67 16.16 27.36
C GLY A 677 3.80 15.29 28.60
N PHE A 678 3.72 15.92 29.76
CA PHE A 678 4.16 15.33 31.03
C PHE A 678 3.02 14.74 31.89
N PRO A 679 1.86 15.42 32.10
CA PRO A 679 0.80 14.89 32.94
C PRO A 679 -0.05 13.90 32.14
N SER A 680 0.14 12.60 32.35
CA SER A 680 -0.63 11.56 31.66
C SER A 680 -1.87 11.11 32.44
N ARG A 681 -2.93 10.75 31.72
CA ARG A 681 -4.18 10.15 32.25
C ARG A 681 -4.65 9.02 31.34
N THR A 682 -5.66 8.27 31.78
CA THR A 682 -6.29 7.27 30.93
C THR A 682 -7.82 7.27 31.06
N HIS A 683 -8.48 6.64 30.10
CA HIS A 683 -9.90 6.30 30.16
C HIS A 683 -10.03 4.80 30.40
N VAL A 684 -11.01 4.39 31.19
CA VAL A 684 -11.26 2.98 31.53
C VAL A 684 -12.74 2.68 31.29
N TRP A 685 -13.05 1.52 30.73
CA TRP A 685 -14.44 1.05 30.63
C TRP A 685 -14.86 0.42 31.95
N ASP A 686 -15.93 0.94 32.57
CA ASP A 686 -16.54 0.34 33.74
C ASP A 686 -17.66 -0.63 33.32
N ASN A 687 -17.37 -1.93 33.40
CA ASN A 687 -18.32 -3.01 33.13
C ASN A 687 -19.56 -2.99 34.03
N ALA A 688 -19.49 -2.42 35.24
CA ALA A 688 -20.62 -2.40 36.17
C ALA A 688 -21.65 -1.30 35.81
N THR A 689 -21.19 -0.16 35.29
CA THR A 689 -22.07 0.95 34.89
C THR A 689 -22.31 1.04 33.38
N GLY A 690 -21.55 0.31 32.56
CA GLY A 690 -21.63 0.36 31.11
C GLY A 690 -21.21 1.72 30.55
N ARG A 691 -20.22 2.36 31.17
CA ARG A 691 -19.78 3.73 30.87
C ARG A 691 -18.27 3.86 30.95
N TRP A 692 -17.75 4.87 30.27
CA TRP A 692 -16.35 5.27 30.39
C TRP A 692 -16.11 6.06 31.69
N ARG A 693 -14.96 5.84 32.32
CA ARG A 693 -14.50 6.51 33.53
C ARG A 693 -13.18 7.23 33.24
N TYR A 694 -13.03 8.45 33.74
CA TYR A 694 -11.75 9.14 33.76
C TYR A 694 -10.88 8.58 34.88
N GLU A 695 -9.65 8.17 34.56
CA GLU A 695 -8.72 7.61 35.53
C GLU A 695 -7.49 8.52 35.71
N SER A 696 -7.12 8.72 36.98
CA SER A 696 -6.03 9.59 37.42
C SER A 696 -4.86 8.85 38.09
N GLU A 697 -5.02 7.55 38.37
CA GLU A 697 -3.94 6.71 38.86
C GLU A 697 -2.77 6.56 37.86
N TRP A 698 -1.60 6.22 38.39
CA TRP A 698 -0.36 6.11 37.62
C TRP A 698 -0.23 4.72 36.97
N THR A 699 -0.99 4.49 35.91
CA THR A 699 -0.91 3.29 35.07
C THR A 699 0.24 3.37 34.07
N ASN A 700 0.73 2.20 33.63
CA ASN A 700 1.66 2.10 32.49
C ASN A 700 0.96 2.46 31.18
N GLN A 701 -0.33 2.13 31.06
CA GLN A 701 -1.20 2.53 29.96
C GLN A 701 -1.69 3.96 30.15
N ILE A 702 -1.57 4.77 29.11
CA ILE A 702 -2.12 6.12 29.05
C ILE A 702 -2.97 6.25 27.80
N SER A 703 -3.90 7.20 27.78
CA SER A 703 -4.64 7.56 26.56
C SER A 703 -4.86 9.07 26.41
N MET A 704 -4.44 9.86 27.39
CA MET A 704 -4.55 11.31 27.40
C MET A 704 -3.28 11.93 27.99
N VAL A 705 -2.88 13.07 27.43
CA VAL A 705 -1.86 13.96 28.02
C VAL A 705 -2.51 15.32 28.25
N LEU A 706 -2.45 15.83 29.48
CA LEU A 706 -3.16 17.05 29.85
C LEU A 706 -2.43 18.28 29.33
N THR A 707 -3.17 19.16 28.65
CA THR A 707 -2.67 20.40 28.04
C THR A 707 -2.21 21.46 29.04
N GLY A 708 -2.31 21.18 30.34
CA GLY A 708 -1.69 21.97 31.40
C GLY A 708 -0.15 21.90 31.42
N ALA A 709 0.46 20.93 30.72
CA ALA A 709 1.88 20.96 30.37
C ALA A 709 2.13 20.02 29.17
N ALA A 710 1.85 20.50 27.96
CA ALA A 710 2.01 19.71 26.73
C ALA A 710 2.34 20.57 25.50
N PHE A 711 3.07 19.95 24.58
CA PHE A 711 3.33 20.41 23.22
C PHE A 711 2.31 19.84 22.25
N HIS A 712 1.81 20.67 21.34
CA HIS A 712 0.95 20.26 20.23
C HIS A 712 1.09 21.20 19.03
N HIS A 713 0.68 20.75 17.85
CA HIS A 713 0.72 21.56 16.63
C HIS A 713 -0.31 22.70 16.65
N LYS A 714 0.05 23.92 16.19
CA LYS A 714 -0.85 25.10 16.17
C LYS A 714 -2.17 24.87 15.43
N TYR A 715 -2.16 23.94 14.48
CA TYR A 715 -3.33 23.49 13.75
C TYR A 715 -4.41 22.84 14.65
N TRP A 716 -4.03 22.15 15.72
CA TRP A 716 -4.99 21.56 16.66
C TRP A 716 -5.75 22.64 17.43
N SER A 717 -5.11 23.78 17.75
CA SER A 717 -5.77 24.98 18.27
C SER A 717 -6.78 25.56 17.27
N TYR A 718 -6.43 25.61 15.97
CA TYR A 718 -7.36 26.03 14.92
C TYR A 718 -8.59 25.10 14.82
N LEU A 719 -8.40 23.77 14.73
CA LEU A 719 -9.53 22.84 14.69
C LEU A 719 -10.36 22.88 15.98
N TYR A 720 -9.73 23.00 17.14
CA TYR A 720 -10.44 23.12 18.42
C TYR A 720 -11.38 24.33 18.43
N THR A 721 -10.92 25.45 17.86
CA THR A 721 -11.68 26.70 17.85
C THR A 721 -12.77 26.75 16.76
N HIS A 722 -12.50 26.18 15.58
CA HIS A 722 -13.33 26.40 14.39
C HIS A 722 -14.04 25.15 13.83
N ALA A 723 -13.68 23.94 14.28
CA ALA A 723 -14.12 22.68 13.69
C ALA A 723 -14.33 21.54 14.73
N MET A 724 -14.47 21.88 16.01
CA MET A 724 -14.79 20.91 17.05
C MET A 724 -16.21 20.34 16.81
N PRO A 725 -16.41 19.01 16.80
CA PRO A 725 -17.72 18.42 16.52
C PRO A 725 -18.80 18.68 17.57
N GLY A 726 -20.05 18.71 17.11
CA GLY A 726 -21.24 18.83 17.96
C GLY A 726 -21.26 20.11 18.77
N ASN A 727 -21.54 19.98 20.08
CA ASN A 727 -21.52 21.09 21.04
C ASN A 727 -20.40 20.95 22.09
N ILE A 728 -19.29 20.28 21.74
CA ILE A 728 -18.21 19.96 22.68
C ILE A 728 -17.53 21.22 23.21
N LYS A 729 -17.30 22.23 22.35
CA LYS A 729 -16.65 23.47 22.76
C LYS A 729 -17.53 24.29 23.71
N GLU A 730 -18.83 24.38 23.39
CA GLU A 730 -19.84 25.03 24.22
C GLU A 730 -19.92 24.34 25.59
N TRP A 731 -19.96 23.01 25.61
CA TRP A 731 -19.95 22.22 26.85
C TRP A 731 -18.74 22.54 27.73
N VAL A 732 -17.53 22.58 27.15
CA VAL A 732 -16.29 22.94 27.87
C VAL A 732 -16.35 24.38 28.41
N ASP A 733 -16.85 25.33 27.60
CA ASP A 733 -16.95 26.74 27.99
C ASP A 733 -18.02 26.98 29.07
N GLU A 734 -19.10 26.20 29.10
CA GLU A 734 -20.18 26.27 30.09
C GLU A 734 -19.81 25.60 31.41
N HIS A 735 -19.12 24.45 31.37
CA HIS A 735 -18.75 23.67 32.56
C HIS A 735 -17.39 24.06 33.15
N MET A 736 -16.58 24.88 32.45
CA MET A 736 -15.23 25.28 32.86
C MET A 736 -14.33 24.08 33.24
N ASN A 737 -14.41 23.02 32.44
CA ASN A 737 -13.70 21.76 32.65
C ASN A 737 -13.53 21.01 31.31
N CYS A 738 -12.70 19.97 31.29
CA CYS A 738 -12.55 19.01 30.18
C CYS A 738 -12.00 19.57 28.85
N GLU A 739 -11.37 20.74 28.86
CA GLU A 739 -10.78 21.35 27.66
C GLU A 739 -9.63 20.50 27.11
N ASP A 740 -8.86 19.90 28.02
CA ASP A 740 -7.78 18.96 27.76
C ASP A 740 -8.29 17.62 27.21
N ILE A 741 -9.37 17.06 27.78
CA ILE A 741 -10.05 15.86 27.28
C ILE A 741 -10.55 16.12 25.86
N ALA A 742 -11.22 17.25 25.61
CA ALA A 742 -11.71 17.61 24.28
C ALA A 742 -10.58 17.72 23.25
N MET A 743 -9.41 18.26 23.63
CA MET A 743 -8.23 18.31 22.76
C MET A 743 -7.67 16.91 22.47
N ASN A 744 -7.59 16.03 23.48
CA ASN A 744 -7.14 14.65 23.28
C ASN A 744 -8.12 13.85 22.42
N PHE A 745 -9.43 14.05 22.57
CA PHE A 745 -10.46 13.48 21.70
C PHE A 745 -10.29 13.95 20.25
N LEU A 746 -10.15 15.26 20.03
CA LEU A 746 -9.94 15.85 18.71
C LEU A 746 -8.68 15.28 18.02
N VAL A 747 -7.53 15.30 18.68
CA VAL A 747 -6.27 14.82 18.07
C VAL A 747 -6.28 13.30 17.89
N SER A 748 -6.76 12.52 18.87
CA SER A 748 -6.81 11.05 18.74
C SER A 748 -7.79 10.62 17.67
N ASN A 749 -8.95 11.29 17.55
CA ASN A 749 -9.88 11.06 16.46
C ASN A 749 -9.24 11.39 15.09
N VAL A 750 -8.67 12.59 14.94
CA VAL A 750 -8.15 13.06 13.65
C VAL A 750 -6.88 12.33 13.20
N THR A 751 -6.07 11.79 14.12
CA THR A 751 -4.84 11.05 13.79
C THR A 751 -4.97 9.53 13.87
N ASN A 752 -5.99 9.02 14.58
CA ASN A 752 -6.11 7.64 15.06
C ASN A 752 -4.88 7.14 15.87
N LYS A 753 -4.11 8.06 16.48
CA LYS A 753 -2.90 7.76 17.27
C LYS A 753 -3.05 8.19 18.73
N PRO A 754 -2.43 7.48 19.68
CA PRO A 754 -2.36 7.89 21.08
C PRO A 754 -1.34 9.04 21.28
N PRO A 755 -1.47 9.83 22.36
CA PRO A 755 -0.49 10.88 22.73
C PRO A 755 0.83 10.29 23.25
N ILE A 756 1.88 11.13 23.33
CA ILE A 756 3.21 10.74 23.83
C ILE A 756 3.44 11.32 25.23
N LYS A 757 3.80 10.46 26.18
CA LYS A 757 4.22 10.87 27.53
C LYS A 757 5.72 11.09 27.61
N VAL A 758 6.12 12.21 28.19
CA VAL A 758 7.49 12.55 28.56
C VAL A 758 7.67 12.34 30.07
N ALA A 759 8.83 11.85 30.51
CA ALA A 759 9.12 11.62 31.92
C ALA A 759 9.51 12.91 32.68
N PRO A 760 8.83 13.29 33.78
CA PRO A 760 9.26 14.37 34.67
C PRO A 760 10.18 13.88 35.80
N ARG A 761 11.05 14.75 36.32
CA ARG A 761 11.89 14.49 37.52
C ARG A 761 11.09 14.28 38.80
N LYS A 762 10.02 15.06 39.00
CA LYS A 762 9.24 15.08 40.25
C LYS A 762 7.82 14.63 40.00
N LYS A 763 7.20 14.00 41.01
CA LYS A 763 5.74 13.83 41.03
C LYS A 763 5.10 15.21 40.83
N PHE A 764 4.13 15.32 39.92
CA PHE A 764 3.28 16.50 39.77
C PHE A 764 2.52 16.74 41.09
N LYS A 765 3.15 17.53 41.96
CA LYS A 765 2.64 17.99 43.26
C LYS A 765 3.04 19.45 43.39
N CYS A 766 2.09 20.33 43.11
CA CYS A 766 2.20 21.74 43.42
C CYS A 766 2.37 21.90 44.95
N PRO A 767 3.48 22.49 45.45
CA PRO A 767 3.70 22.63 46.89
C PRO A 767 2.84 23.73 47.54
N GLU A 768 2.41 24.72 46.75
CA GLU A 768 1.64 25.89 47.20
C GLU A 768 0.12 25.66 47.14
N CYS A 769 -0.29 24.48 46.66
CA CYS A 769 -1.66 24.11 46.36
C CYS A 769 -2.46 23.58 47.58
N THR A 770 -2.23 24.15 48.76
CA THR A 770 -2.94 23.80 50.00
C THR A 770 -4.27 24.54 50.19
N ASN A 771 -4.68 25.37 49.22
CA ASN A 771 -5.91 26.17 49.29
C ASN A 771 -7.05 25.51 48.52
N ASN A 772 -8.25 25.51 49.11
CA ASN A 772 -9.47 24.88 48.59
C ASN A 772 -10.08 25.55 47.33
N GLU A 773 -9.31 26.35 46.60
CA GLU A 773 -9.77 27.11 45.41
C GLU A 773 -9.34 26.45 44.08
N MET A 774 -8.75 25.25 44.13
CA MET A 774 -8.39 24.50 42.93
C MET A 774 -9.57 23.71 42.36
N LEU A 775 -9.82 23.86 41.06
CA LEU A 775 -10.78 23.04 40.31
C LEU A 775 -10.56 21.52 40.51
N SER A 776 -9.30 21.08 40.59
CA SER A 776 -8.96 19.65 40.78
C SER A 776 -9.09 19.12 42.21
N ALA A 777 -9.43 19.97 43.19
CA ALA A 777 -9.61 19.57 44.59
C ALA A 777 -11.07 19.22 44.94
N ASP A 778 -12.02 19.55 44.06
CA ASP A 778 -13.43 19.17 44.21
C ASP A 778 -13.63 17.69 43.80
N LEU A 779 -14.36 16.92 44.61
CA LEU A 779 -14.73 15.54 44.26
C LEU A 779 -15.67 15.49 43.02
N ASN A 780 -16.45 16.54 42.76
CA ASN A 780 -17.26 16.62 41.55
C ASN A 780 -16.40 16.66 40.28
N HIS A 781 -15.19 17.23 40.34
CA HIS A 781 -14.32 17.41 39.16
C HIS A 781 -13.99 16.10 38.42
N MET A 782 -13.77 15.00 39.16
CA MET A 782 -13.49 13.69 38.57
C MET A 782 -14.75 13.04 37.97
N THR A 783 -15.91 13.33 38.56
CA THR A 783 -17.23 12.90 38.06
C THR A 783 -17.58 13.63 36.78
N GLU A 784 -17.37 14.94 36.73
CA GLU A 784 -17.52 15.78 35.53
C GLU A 784 -16.60 15.32 34.40
N ARG A 785 -15.32 15.07 34.67
CA ARG A 785 -14.38 14.54 33.66
C ARG A 785 -14.83 13.19 33.10
N SER A 786 -15.40 12.32 33.93
CA SER A 786 -16.01 11.06 33.46
C SER A 786 -17.26 11.31 32.60
N ALA A 787 -18.11 12.27 32.98
CA ALA A 787 -19.26 12.67 32.17
C ALA A 787 -18.84 13.24 30.80
N CYS A 788 -17.78 14.06 30.75
CA CYS A 788 -17.21 14.59 29.51
C CYS A 788 -16.75 13.48 28.56
N ILE A 789 -16.02 12.47 29.04
CA ILE A 789 -15.58 11.34 28.19
C ILE A 789 -16.78 10.63 27.54
N ASN A 790 -17.83 10.33 28.31
CA ASN A 790 -19.04 9.70 27.77
C ASN A 790 -19.76 10.61 26.76
N ARG A 791 -19.93 11.89 27.09
CA ARG A 791 -20.62 12.85 26.24
C ARG A 791 -19.87 13.12 24.93
N PHE A 792 -18.55 13.17 24.96
CA PHE A 792 -17.73 13.36 23.76
C PHE A 792 -17.75 12.08 22.91
N ALA A 793 -17.64 10.89 23.51
CA ALA A 793 -17.75 9.62 22.78
C ALA A 793 -19.13 9.43 22.10
N GLU A 794 -20.21 9.89 22.73
CA GLU A 794 -21.54 9.96 22.13
C GLU A 794 -21.55 10.87 20.88
N ILE A 795 -20.97 12.07 20.97
CA ILE A 795 -20.91 13.03 19.85
C ILE A 795 -20.02 12.55 18.70
N TYR A 796 -18.90 11.88 19.00
CA TYR A 796 -18.02 11.26 18.00
C TYR A 796 -18.56 9.91 17.47
N GLY A 797 -19.63 9.36 18.06
CA GLY A 797 -20.22 8.06 17.71
C GLY A 797 -19.36 6.83 18.03
N THR A 798 -18.14 7.02 18.53
CA THR A 798 -17.14 6.00 18.87
C THR A 798 -16.25 6.52 20.02
N MET A 799 -15.43 5.66 20.62
CA MET A 799 -14.36 6.10 21.53
C MET A 799 -13.08 6.39 20.72
N PRO A 800 -12.66 7.66 20.55
CA PRO A 800 -11.50 7.97 19.72
C PRO A 800 -10.17 7.90 20.47
N LEU A 801 -10.19 7.90 21.81
CA LEU A 801 -8.99 7.79 22.62
C LEU A 801 -8.36 6.41 22.46
N ARG A 802 -7.06 6.36 22.16
CA ARG A 802 -6.28 5.12 22.06
C ARG A 802 -5.37 4.98 23.28
N THR A 803 -5.28 3.77 23.85
CA THR A 803 -4.32 3.46 24.92
C THR A 803 -2.93 3.16 24.36
N VAL A 804 -1.89 3.46 25.13
CA VAL A 804 -0.49 3.19 24.77
C VAL A 804 0.37 2.98 26.02
N GLU A 805 1.38 2.10 25.92
CA GLU A 805 2.41 1.87 26.93
C GLU A 805 3.76 2.48 26.52
N PHE A 806 3.73 3.63 25.84
CA PHE A 806 4.92 4.32 25.34
C PHE A 806 5.26 5.55 26.18
N ARG A 807 6.55 5.71 26.49
CA ARG A 807 7.12 6.87 27.18
C ARG A 807 8.42 7.27 26.50
N ALA A 808 8.59 8.57 26.26
CA ALA A 808 9.86 9.14 25.84
C ALA A 808 10.74 9.46 27.04
N ASP A 809 11.94 8.89 27.05
CA ASP A 809 13.06 9.16 27.95
C ASP A 809 14.29 9.53 27.11
N PRO A 810 15.21 10.38 27.58
CA PRO A 810 16.43 10.65 26.84
C PRO A 810 17.30 9.38 26.77
N VAL A 811 17.82 9.03 25.59
CA VAL A 811 18.57 7.77 25.38
C VAL A 811 19.71 7.60 26.40
N LEU A 812 20.47 8.66 26.67
CA LEU A 812 21.60 8.67 27.60
C LEU A 812 21.20 8.75 29.09
N PHE A 813 19.91 8.70 29.42
CA PHE A 813 19.41 8.83 30.78
C PHE A 813 20.01 7.74 31.70
N LYS A 814 19.88 6.47 31.31
CA LYS A 814 20.29 5.30 32.12
C LYS A 814 21.76 4.90 31.98
N ASP A 815 22.49 5.46 31.02
CA ASP A 815 23.88 5.08 30.77
C ASP A 815 24.86 5.77 31.72
N ASN A 816 25.93 5.06 32.11
CA ASN A 816 27.03 5.58 32.93
C ASN A 816 28.02 6.48 32.13
N PHE A 817 27.53 7.30 31.21
CA PHE A 817 28.35 8.28 30.50
C PHE A 817 28.68 9.51 31.38
N PRO A 818 29.86 10.13 31.20
CA PRO A 818 30.19 11.40 31.86
C PRO A 818 29.16 12.49 31.56
N GLU A 819 28.77 13.26 32.58
CA GLU A 819 27.77 14.33 32.48
C GLU A 819 28.07 15.35 31.36
N LYS A 820 29.34 15.61 31.06
CA LYS A 820 29.77 16.53 29.99
C LYS A 820 29.40 16.07 28.58
N LEU A 821 29.04 14.80 28.39
CA LEU A 821 28.64 14.22 27.10
C LEU A 821 27.13 13.96 27.01
N LYS A 822 26.43 14.02 28.14
CA LYS A 822 24.96 14.02 28.15
C LYS A 822 24.50 15.43 27.74
N ARG A 823 23.42 15.50 26.96
CA ARG A 823 22.82 16.78 26.52
C ARG A 823 21.74 17.29 27.49
N PHE A 824 21.08 16.36 28.17
CA PHE A 824 19.98 16.62 29.09
C PHE A 824 20.34 15.99 30.44
N ASN A 825 21.26 16.63 31.15
CA ASN A 825 21.90 16.08 32.35
C ASN A 825 20.92 15.98 33.51
N ASP A 826 19.94 16.88 33.50
CA ASP A 826 18.98 17.11 34.56
C ASP A 826 17.66 16.36 34.37
N ILE A 827 17.53 15.46 33.39
CA ILE A 827 16.29 14.69 33.18
C ILE A 827 16.33 13.34 33.91
N GLY A 828 15.29 13.09 34.72
CA GLY A 828 14.86 11.74 35.10
C GLY A 828 15.62 11.03 36.23
N SER A 829 16.72 11.58 36.77
CA SER A 829 17.48 10.94 37.87
C SER A 829 16.56 10.55 39.04
N LEU A 830 16.35 9.24 39.24
CA LEU A 830 15.45 8.65 40.23
C LEU A 830 15.92 8.87 41.67
#